data_AF-A0A0J1EXY1-F1
#
_entry.id   AF-A0A0J1EXY1-F1
#
_cell.length_a   1.000
_cell.length_b   1.000
_cell.length_c   1.000
_cell.angle_alpha   90.00
_cell.angle_beta   90.00
_cell.angle_gamma   90.00
#
_symmetry.space_group_name_H-M   'P 1'
#
loop_
_entity.id
_entity.type
_entity.pdbx_description
1 polymer ?
#
loop_
_entity_poly.entity_id
_entity_poly.type
_entity_poly.pdbx_seq_one_letter_code
_entity_poly.pdbx_strand_id
1 'polypeptide(L)'
;MTQGIYVSAMTPQSGKSLVALGLADSLFRRTDRLGYFRPVHLGRSPAEDPMVQLMKRNFDLPDERCRGGLSLARTRELLAAGDHDELDSMAVSVYGEMARHCDVIVVDGTDLLAHNAATAEFDMNARMANNLGTSVLAVIGADESESPEDLLNAIEVTRAELHQARCDIFAVIVNRARPEWVERLSANASRGVRGLPVYVIAENAAVAAPTVAELRDRHGFGDGPSDVSLDRDVKGVKIAAMTVAHYLEQLADGDFVITPGDRSDIVVASLASALSPALPVPSGMLLTGGFGTEGRIQELTAAAPFPVLTTGLDTYSAARAVSRSRGTLSGAHPRKVAAALGEWARRVDDEELVSRLDLPRPLRRTPLRFLHELVEAARTQRKNIVLPEGEDPRILRAAEMIHRRNFCDLTVLGDPAKIAGLCQTEGINLDFDDEGLTLVDFEHDEALREKYAGEYVRLRAHKGVQQDAALERMLDGSYFGTMMVQMGDVDGMVSGAAHTTANTIRPALEFVKTSEGVRIVSSVFFMLLEDRVLVYGDCAVNPNPDAQQLADIALASARTARQFGVEPRVAMLSYSTGGSGSGQDVDKVRAATKIVRAADPELEVEGPIQYDAAVDASIAASKLPGSAVAGRATVFVFPDLNTGNNTYKAVQQSAGAVAVGPVLQGLRKPVNDLSRGCTVDDIVNTVAITAIQAQHM
;
A
#
# COMPACT_ATOMS: atom_id res chain seq x y z
N MET A 1 -11.77 -3.79 -9.36
CA MET A 1 -10.70 -3.45 -8.39
C MET A 1 -9.71 -2.57 -9.10
N THR A 2 -9.32 -1.47 -8.48
CA THR A 2 -8.30 -0.55 -9.02
C THR A 2 -6.96 -1.25 -9.13
N GLN A 3 -6.26 -1.04 -10.24
CA GLN A 3 -4.92 -1.59 -10.43
C GLN A 3 -3.85 -0.53 -10.22
N GLY A 4 -2.86 -0.81 -9.38
CA GLY A 4 -1.73 0.10 -9.18
C GLY A 4 -0.46 -0.39 -9.86
N ILE A 5 0.29 0.53 -10.47
CA ILE A 5 1.61 0.28 -11.03
C ILE A 5 2.61 1.18 -10.30
N TYR A 6 3.51 0.57 -9.53
CA TYR A 6 4.52 1.27 -8.76
C TYR A 6 5.79 1.44 -9.59
N VAL A 7 6.06 2.68 -9.98
CA VAL A 7 7.30 3.02 -10.68
C VAL A 7 8.40 3.18 -9.63
N SER A 8 9.39 2.29 -9.64
CA SER A 8 10.51 2.30 -8.70
C SER A 8 11.83 2.48 -9.43
N ALA A 9 12.64 3.43 -8.97
CA ALA A 9 14.02 3.53 -9.43
C ALA A 9 14.85 2.43 -8.75
N MET A 10 15.68 1.76 -9.54
CA MET A 10 16.65 0.75 -9.07
C MET A 10 18.06 1.31 -8.98
N THR A 11 18.31 2.43 -9.67
CA THR A 11 19.56 3.18 -9.60
C THR A 11 19.28 4.67 -9.40
N PRO A 12 20.18 5.42 -8.75
CA PRO A 12 20.05 6.85 -8.60
C PRO A 12 19.92 7.54 -9.96
N GLN A 13 19.11 8.61 -10.01
CA GLN A 13 18.93 9.42 -11.23
C GLN A 13 18.50 8.62 -12.47
N SER A 14 17.82 7.48 -12.33
CA SER A 14 17.36 6.63 -13.45
C SER A 14 16.41 7.31 -14.46
N GLY A 15 16.01 8.55 -14.23
CA GLY A 15 15.09 9.28 -15.10
C GLY A 15 13.64 8.81 -14.99
N LYS A 16 13.28 8.27 -13.81
CA LYS A 16 11.94 7.75 -13.48
C LYS A 16 10.78 8.67 -13.89
N SER A 17 10.94 9.98 -13.80
CA SER A 17 9.90 10.94 -14.22
C SER A 17 9.44 10.76 -15.67
N LEU A 18 10.35 10.40 -16.60
CA LEU A 18 9.99 10.12 -17.99
C LEU A 18 9.10 8.89 -18.08
N VAL A 19 9.48 7.85 -17.34
CA VAL A 19 8.76 6.58 -17.30
C VAL A 19 7.38 6.74 -16.67
N ALA A 20 7.27 7.46 -15.55
CA ALA A 20 5.99 7.73 -14.91
C ALA A 20 5.06 8.52 -15.85
N LEU A 21 5.58 9.54 -16.55
CA LEU A 21 4.83 10.34 -17.51
C LEU A 21 4.37 9.52 -18.73
N GLY A 22 5.27 8.74 -19.32
CA GLY A 22 4.95 7.87 -20.46
C GLY A 22 3.93 6.81 -20.10
N LEU A 23 4.10 6.16 -18.94
CA LEU A 23 3.14 5.19 -18.43
C LEU A 23 1.75 5.81 -18.21
N ALA A 24 1.69 6.99 -17.60
CA ALA A 24 0.43 7.73 -17.43
C ALA A 24 -0.22 8.04 -18.78
N ASP A 25 0.55 8.43 -19.81
CA ASP A 25 0.04 8.70 -21.16
C ASP A 25 -0.53 7.45 -21.84
N SER A 26 0.14 6.30 -21.76
CA SER A 26 -0.37 5.03 -22.30
C SER A 26 -1.68 4.62 -21.63
N LEU A 27 -1.78 4.81 -20.31
CA LEU A 27 -2.96 4.45 -19.53
C LEU A 27 -4.12 5.42 -19.76
N PHE A 28 -3.85 6.73 -19.83
CA PHE A 28 -4.85 7.77 -20.06
C PHE A 28 -5.63 7.55 -21.36
N ARG A 29 -4.97 7.00 -22.40
CA ARG A 29 -5.62 6.67 -23.68
C ARG A 29 -6.56 5.46 -23.61
N ARG A 30 -6.53 4.68 -22.51
CA ARG A 30 -7.24 3.40 -22.36
C ARG A 30 -8.23 3.39 -21.19
N THR A 31 -8.11 4.30 -20.22
CA THR A 31 -9.04 4.44 -19.09
C THR A 31 -9.42 5.89 -18.85
N ASP A 32 -10.71 6.14 -18.59
CA ASP A 32 -11.24 7.45 -18.24
C ASP A 32 -10.94 7.84 -16.77
N ARG A 33 -10.51 6.87 -15.94
CA ARG A 33 -10.29 7.04 -14.50
C ARG A 33 -8.85 6.74 -14.09
N LEU A 34 -7.90 7.38 -14.77
CA LEU A 34 -6.50 7.39 -14.37
C LEU A 34 -6.30 8.14 -13.04
N GLY A 35 -5.48 7.58 -12.16
CA GLY A 35 -4.94 8.26 -10.98
C GLY A 35 -3.42 8.33 -10.99
N TYR A 36 -2.87 9.30 -10.27
CA TYR A 36 -1.45 9.48 -10.04
C TYR A 36 -1.18 9.72 -8.55
N PHE A 37 -0.45 8.80 -7.91
CA PHE A 37 -0.16 8.87 -6.49
C PHE A 37 1.35 8.98 -6.25
N ARG A 38 1.75 9.91 -5.39
CA ARG A 38 3.14 10.07 -4.95
C ARG A 38 3.26 9.80 -3.45
N PRO A 39 3.68 8.58 -3.02
CA PRO A 39 3.67 8.21 -1.61
C PRO A 39 4.44 9.19 -0.71
N VAL A 40 5.59 9.68 -1.22
CA VAL A 40 6.41 10.72 -0.58
C VAL A 40 6.53 11.91 -1.51
N HIS A 41 5.88 13.02 -1.17
CA HIS A 41 5.86 14.23 -1.98
C HIS A 41 6.84 15.29 -1.46
N LEU A 42 7.31 16.16 -2.36
CA LEU A 42 8.09 17.34 -2.06
C LEU A 42 7.19 18.49 -1.59
N GLY A 43 7.77 19.47 -0.90
CA GLY A 43 7.04 20.63 -0.36
C GLY A 43 6.27 20.32 0.92
N ARG A 44 5.52 21.31 1.41
CA ARG A 44 4.69 21.20 2.62
C ARG A 44 3.34 20.56 2.36
N SER A 45 2.86 20.66 1.12
CA SER A 45 1.59 20.11 0.68
C SER A 45 1.77 19.34 -0.64
N PRO A 46 0.90 18.36 -0.95
CA PRO A 46 0.95 17.64 -2.22
C PRO A 46 0.86 18.55 -3.44
N ALA A 47 0.21 19.71 -3.32
CA ALA A 47 0.05 20.68 -4.40
C ALA A 47 1.37 21.38 -4.78
N GLU A 48 2.38 21.39 -3.90
CA GLU A 48 3.71 21.94 -4.16
C GLU A 48 4.65 20.95 -4.86
N ASP A 49 4.28 19.67 -4.92
CA ASP A 49 5.13 18.67 -5.56
C ASP A 49 5.11 18.85 -7.09
N PRO A 50 6.28 19.08 -7.72
CA PRO A 50 6.28 19.47 -9.12
C PRO A 50 5.94 18.30 -10.07
N MET A 51 6.07 17.03 -9.65
CA MET A 51 5.55 15.91 -10.44
C MET A 51 4.04 15.78 -10.31
N VAL A 52 3.46 16.03 -9.13
CA VAL A 52 2.00 16.11 -8.96
C VAL A 52 1.43 17.23 -9.83
N GLN A 53 2.04 18.42 -9.84
CA GLN A 53 1.63 19.53 -10.69
C GLN A 53 1.71 19.19 -12.18
N LEU A 54 2.81 18.56 -12.61
CA LEU A 54 2.99 18.12 -14.00
C LEU A 54 1.85 17.18 -14.42
N MET A 55 1.56 16.16 -13.61
CA MET A 55 0.53 15.16 -13.92
C MET A 55 -0.87 15.77 -13.95
N LYS A 56 -1.21 16.64 -12.99
CA LYS A 56 -2.48 17.38 -12.99
C LYS A 56 -2.66 18.20 -14.26
N ARG A 57 -1.64 18.99 -14.62
CA ARG A 57 -1.71 19.88 -15.79
C ARG A 57 -1.79 19.09 -17.10
N ASN A 58 -1.06 17.99 -17.21
CA ASN A 58 -0.95 17.23 -18.46
C ASN A 58 -2.14 16.32 -18.74
N PHE A 59 -2.80 15.79 -17.70
CA PHE A 59 -3.90 14.83 -17.83
C PHE A 59 -5.23 15.33 -17.24
N ASP A 60 -5.29 16.60 -16.84
CA ASP A 60 -6.46 17.26 -16.23
C ASP A 60 -7.04 16.48 -15.03
N LEU A 61 -6.14 15.99 -14.16
CA LEU A 61 -6.53 15.14 -13.03
C LEU A 61 -6.99 15.97 -11.84
N PRO A 62 -8.17 15.69 -11.26
CA PRO A 62 -8.64 16.34 -10.03
C PRO A 62 -7.84 15.87 -8.80
N ASP A 63 -7.94 16.62 -7.70
CA ASP A 63 -7.21 16.35 -6.44
C ASP A 63 -7.50 14.96 -5.86
N GLU A 64 -8.72 14.45 -6.02
CA GLU A 64 -9.12 13.09 -5.60
C GLU A 64 -8.42 11.97 -6.39
N ARG A 65 -7.91 12.27 -7.59
CA ARG A 65 -7.20 11.31 -8.46
C ARG A 65 -5.72 11.61 -8.62
N CYS A 66 -5.24 12.78 -8.19
CA CYS A 66 -3.82 13.15 -8.29
C CYS A 66 -3.33 13.87 -7.03
N ARG A 67 -2.67 13.15 -6.11
CA ARG A 67 -2.15 13.71 -4.86
C ARG A 67 -0.98 12.90 -4.29
N GLY A 68 -0.44 13.38 -3.17
CA GLY A 68 0.65 12.76 -2.44
C GLY A 68 0.21 12.22 -1.08
N GLY A 69 0.99 11.29 -0.53
CA GLY A 69 0.78 10.68 0.78
C GLY A 69 1.34 11.55 1.91
N LEU A 70 2.65 11.45 2.14
CA LEU A 70 3.37 12.19 3.18
C LEU A 70 4.39 13.16 2.57
N SER A 71 4.67 14.25 3.29
CA SER A 71 5.78 15.14 2.93
C SER A 71 7.12 14.48 3.23
N LEU A 72 8.14 14.79 2.42
CA LEU A 72 9.51 14.32 2.65
C LEU A 72 10.04 14.64 4.05
N ALA A 73 9.66 15.80 4.61
CA ALA A 73 10.04 16.19 5.96
C ALA A 73 9.48 15.21 7.00
N ARG A 74 8.18 14.92 6.94
CA ARG A 74 7.52 13.95 7.85
C ARG A 74 8.07 12.53 7.65
N THR A 75 8.30 12.12 6.42
CA THR A 75 8.92 10.82 6.12
C THR A 75 10.29 10.69 6.79
N ARG A 76 11.13 11.73 6.76
CA ARG A 76 12.44 11.70 7.42
C ARG A 76 12.33 11.62 8.94
N GLU A 77 11.35 12.29 9.54
CA GLU A 77 11.07 12.18 10.99
C GLU A 77 10.72 10.75 11.39
N LEU A 78 9.76 10.13 10.68
CA LEU A 78 9.33 8.76 10.94
C LEU A 78 10.45 7.74 10.74
N LEU A 79 11.24 7.88 9.67
CA LEU A 79 12.40 7.03 9.44
C LEU A 79 13.47 7.19 10.52
N ALA A 80 13.68 8.40 11.05
CA ALA A 80 14.62 8.64 12.14
C ALA A 80 14.12 8.06 13.48
N ALA A 81 12.81 7.97 13.68
CA ALA A 81 12.20 7.33 14.84
C ALA A 81 12.12 5.78 14.73
N GLY A 82 12.24 5.23 13.52
CA GLY A 82 12.06 3.81 13.24
C GLY A 82 10.59 3.40 13.02
N ASP A 83 9.69 4.36 12.89
CA ASP A 83 8.24 4.17 12.79
C ASP A 83 7.80 3.89 11.34
N HIS A 84 8.30 2.79 10.78
CA HIS A 84 7.98 2.39 9.40
C HIS A 84 6.49 2.08 9.20
N ASP A 85 5.83 1.53 10.22
CA ASP A 85 4.42 1.12 10.15
C ASP A 85 3.47 2.32 10.02
N GLU A 86 3.77 3.44 10.68
CA GLU A 86 2.96 4.68 10.57
C GLU A 86 3.04 5.24 9.15
N LEU A 87 4.26 5.28 8.58
CA LEU A 87 4.51 5.76 7.23
C LEU A 87 3.76 4.92 6.18
N ASP A 88 3.82 3.59 6.30
CA ASP A 88 3.13 2.69 5.39
C ASP A 88 1.60 2.79 5.56
N SER A 89 1.10 2.86 6.79
CA SER A 89 -0.33 2.98 7.10
C SER A 89 -0.93 4.26 6.51
N MET A 90 -0.23 5.39 6.64
CA MET A 90 -0.66 6.65 6.04
C MET A 90 -0.68 6.59 4.51
N ALA A 91 0.32 5.95 3.88
CA ALA A 91 0.34 5.78 2.43
C ALA A 91 -0.80 4.89 1.93
N VAL A 92 -1.07 3.78 2.62
CA VAL A 92 -2.19 2.85 2.32
C VAL A 92 -3.53 3.56 2.44
N SER A 93 -3.71 4.38 3.47
CA SER A 93 -4.95 5.16 3.68
C SER A 93 -5.24 6.11 2.52
N VAL A 94 -4.28 6.98 2.18
CA VAL A 94 -4.47 7.93 1.07
C VAL A 94 -4.67 7.21 -0.27
N TYR A 95 -3.91 6.15 -0.53
CA TYR A 95 -4.06 5.35 -1.74
C TYR A 95 -5.44 4.67 -1.81
N GLY A 96 -5.93 4.14 -0.69
CA GLY A 96 -7.24 3.50 -0.59
C GLY A 96 -8.39 4.47 -0.87
N GLU A 97 -8.30 5.71 -0.37
CA GLU A 97 -9.24 6.78 -0.72
C GLU A 97 -9.24 7.06 -2.22
N MET A 98 -8.05 7.28 -2.80
CA MET A 98 -7.90 7.55 -4.25
C MET A 98 -8.39 6.40 -5.12
N ALA A 99 -8.17 5.15 -4.71
CA ALA A 99 -8.56 3.97 -5.46
C ALA A 99 -10.07 3.92 -5.75
N ARG A 100 -10.92 4.46 -4.87
CA ARG A 100 -12.38 4.55 -5.10
C ARG A 100 -12.74 5.37 -6.34
N HIS A 101 -11.88 6.31 -6.71
CA HIS A 101 -12.08 7.24 -7.82
C HIS A 101 -11.39 6.80 -9.11
N CYS A 102 -10.57 5.74 -9.08
CA CYS A 102 -9.69 5.34 -10.16
C CYS A 102 -9.90 3.88 -10.61
N ASP A 103 -9.69 3.61 -11.90
CA ASP A 103 -9.58 2.23 -12.43
C ASP A 103 -8.12 1.77 -12.41
N VAL A 104 -7.19 2.68 -12.71
CA VAL A 104 -5.73 2.43 -12.68
C VAL A 104 -5.02 3.61 -12.02
N ILE A 105 -4.02 3.33 -11.18
CA ILE A 105 -3.18 4.35 -10.51
C ILE A 105 -1.71 4.13 -10.86
N VAL A 106 -1.05 5.17 -11.35
CA VAL A 106 0.42 5.22 -11.42
C VAL A 106 0.94 5.70 -10.07
N VAL A 107 1.69 4.85 -9.38
CA VAL A 107 2.33 5.19 -8.11
C VAL A 107 3.79 5.54 -8.38
N ASP A 108 4.14 6.81 -8.22
CA ASP A 108 5.49 7.32 -8.42
C ASP A 108 6.29 7.20 -7.12
N GLY A 109 7.14 6.16 -7.02
CA GLY A 109 7.94 5.88 -5.83
C GLY A 109 8.88 7.01 -5.41
N THR A 110 9.54 6.90 -4.27
CA THR A 110 10.49 7.93 -3.85
C THR A 110 11.85 7.76 -4.54
N ASP A 111 12.53 8.89 -4.78
CA ASP A 111 13.95 8.99 -5.19
C ASP A 111 14.73 9.92 -4.22
N LEU A 112 14.26 10.03 -2.96
CA LEU A 112 14.52 11.19 -2.08
C LEU A 112 15.47 10.92 -0.90
N LEU A 113 15.98 9.70 -0.72
CA LEU A 113 16.85 9.33 0.41
C LEU A 113 18.36 9.53 0.13
N ALA A 114 18.73 9.85 -1.12
CA ALA A 114 20.07 10.27 -1.57
C ALA A 114 21.15 9.18 -1.65
N HIS A 115 22.25 9.53 -2.36
CA HIS A 115 23.34 8.71 -2.93
C HIS A 115 23.98 7.61 -2.07
N ASN A 116 23.77 7.59 -0.75
CA ASN A 116 24.37 6.61 0.16
C ASN A 116 23.34 5.68 0.83
N ALA A 117 22.06 5.80 0.48
CA ALA A 117 20.95 5.06 1.08
C ALA A 117 20.12 4.29 0.05
N ALA A 118 20.72 3.93 -1.09
CA ALA A 118 20.04 3.24 -2.19
C ALA A 118 19.34 1.94 -1.73
N THR A 119 19.95 1.16 -0.84
CA THR A 119 19.34 -0.04 -0.26
C THR A 119 18.11 0.28 0.59
N ALA A 120 18.19 1.28 1.47
CA ALA A 120 17.05 1.67 2.30
C ALA A 120 15.89 2.23 1.46
N GLU A 121 16.20 2.92 0.36
CA GLU A 121 15.21 3.41 -0.60
C GLU A 121 14.53 2.28 -1.36
N PHE A 122 15.30 1.30 -1.83
CA PHE A 122 14.78 0.09 -2.45
C PHE A 122 13.84 -0.66 -1.49
N ASP A 123 14.30 -0.94 -0.27
CA ASP A 123 13.50 -1.67 0.73
C ASP A 123 12.19 -0.95 1.05
N MET A 124 12.24 0.39 1.17
CA MET A 124 11.04 1.20 1.39
C MET A 124 10.07 1.15 0.19
N ASN A 125 10.56 1.35 -1.02
CA ASN A 125 9.73 1.32 -2.24
C ASN A 125 9.11 -0.07 -2.44
N ALA A 126 9.87 -1.15 -2.22
CA ALA A 126 9.38 -2.52 -2.32
C ALA A 126 8.29 -2.81 -1.27
N ARG A 127 8.52 -2.41 -0.02
CA ARG A 127 7.54 -2.56 1.07
C ARG A 127 6.25 -1.78 0.79
N MET A 128 6.36 -0.53 0.35
CA MET A 128 5.20 0.27 -0.06
C MET A 128 4.47 -0.39 -1.23
N ALA A 129 5.17 -0.84 -2.28
CA ALA A 129 4.55 -1.48 -3.42
C ALA A 129 3.71 -2.71 -3.02
N ASN A 130 4.23 -3.51 -2.09
CA ASN A 130 3.53 -4.68 -1.53
C ASN A 130 2.31 -4.27 -0.69
N ASN A 131 2.45 -3.29 0.22
CA ASN A 131 1.36 -2.81 1.07
C ASN A 131 0.23 -2.13 0.29
N LEU A 132 0.56 -1.40 -0.78
CA LEU A 132 -0.39 -0.81 -1.70
C LEU A 132 -1.00 -1.85 -2.67
N GLY A 133 -0.45 -3.07 -2.73
CA GLY A 133 -0.95 -4.13 -3.60
C GLY A 133 -0.70 -3.90 -5.08
N THR A 134 0.42 -3.27 -5.40
CA THR A 134 0.77 -2.79 -6.75
C THR A 134 1.80 -3.70 -7.42
N SER A 135 1.86 -3.67 -8.74
CA SER A 135 2.95 -4.31 -9.48
C SER A 135 4.05 -3.29 -9.79
N VAL A 136 5.30 -3.70 -9.70
CA VAL A 136 6.47 -2.82 -9.81
C VAL A 136 6.93 -2.71 -11.27
N LEU A 137 6.95 -1.49 -11.80
CA LEU A 137 7.70 -1.15 -13.00
C LEU A 137 9.07 -0.63 -12.56
N ALA A 138 10.10 -1.45 -12.78
CA ALA A 138 11.46 -1.17 -12.33
C ALA A 138 12.19 -0.30 -13.37
N VAL A 139 12.85 0.76 -12.92
CA VAL A 139 13.59 1.69 -13.79
C VAL A 139 15.08 1.66 -13.45
N ILE A 140 15.89 1.26 -14.42
CA ILE A 140 17.35 1.20 -14.33
C ILE A 140 17.91 2.35 -15.17
N GLY A 141 18.69 3.23 -14.57
CA GLY A 141 19.48 4.25 -15.27
C GLY A 141 20.76 3.67 -15.85
N ALA A 142 21.04 3.98 -17.12
CA ALA A 142 22.22 3.52 -17.83
C ALA A 142 23.37 4.53 -17.92
N ASP A 143 23.25 5.67 -17.25
CA ASP A 143 24.19 6.79 -17.35
C ASP A 143 25.55 6.53 -16.72
N GLU A 144 25.63 5.69 -15.68
CA GLU A 144 26.89 5.30 -15.03
C GLU A 144 27.48 3.98 -15.57
N SER A 145 26.81 3.30 -16.49
CA SER A 145 27.27 2.01 -17.01
C SER A 145 28.43 2.16 -18.00
N GLU A 146 29.44 1.29 -17.86
CA GLU A 146 30.62 1.27 -18.72
C GLU A 146 30.40 0.42 -19.98
N SER A 147 29.57 -0.63 -19.89
CA SER A 147 29.27 -1.54 -21.00
C SER A 147 27.79 -1.96 -21.10
N PRO A 148 27.31 -2.41 -22.27
CA PRO A 148 25.99 -3.03 -22.42
C PRO A 148 25.81 -4.29 -21.56
N GLU A 149 26.88 -5.05 -21.32
CA GLU A 149 26.88 -6.26 -20.51
C GLU A 149 26.54 -5.96 -19.04
N ASP A 150 27.01 -4.84 -18.49
CA ASP A 150 26.68 -4.40 -17.14
C ASP A 150 25.18 -4.17 -16.97
N LEU A 151 24.53 -3.59 -18.00
CA LEU A 151 23.09 -3.34 -18.00
C LEU A 151 22.26 -4.62 -18.09
N LEU A 152 22.70 -5.58 -18.91
CA LEU A 152 22.06 -6.90 -18.99
C LEU A 152 22.12 -7.63 -17.65
N ASN A 153 23.26 -7.56 -16.96
CA ASN A 153 23.41 -8.10 -15.61
C ASN A 153 22.53 -7.36 -14.60
N ALA A 154 22.47 -6.02 -14.67
CA ALA A 154 21.64 -5.19 -13.79
C ALA A 154 20.13 -5.53 -13.91
N ILE A 155 19.65 -5.88 -15.10
CA ILE A 155 18.27 -6.35 -15.31
C ILE A 155 18.01 -7.64 -14.51
N GLU A 156 18.89 -8.63 -14.59
CA GLU A 156 18.72 -9.91 -13.90
C GLU A 156 18.87 -9.76 -12.37
N VAL A 157 19.81 -8.92 -11.90
CA VAL A 157 19.94 -8.58 -10.48
C VAL A 157 18.66 -7.91 -9.97
N THR A 158 18.15 -6.91 -10.69
CA THR A 158 16.88 -6.23 -10.36
C THR A 158 15.72 -7.22 -10.22
N ARG A 159 15.63 -8.21 -11.12
CA ARG A 159 14.60 -9.25 -11.05
C ARG A 159 14.75 -10.12 -9.80
N ALA A 160 15.98 -10.52 -9.48
CA ALA A 160 16.26 -11.36 -8.31
C ALA A 160 15.94 -10.61 -7.01
N GLU A 161 16.34 -9.34 -6.88
CA GLU A 161 16.06 -8.49 -5.72
C GLU A 161 14.56 -8.26 -5.53
N LEU A 162 13.82 -7.89 -6.59
CA LEU A 162 12.37 -7.72 -6.52
C LEU A 162 11.65 -9.03 -6.18
N HIS A 163 12.13 -10.17 -6.68
CA HIS A 163 11.58 -11.47 -6.30
C HIS A 163 11.83 -11.80 -4.83
N GLN A 164 13.04 -11.53 -4.31
CA GLN A 164 13.39 -11.70 -2.90
C GLN A 164 12.56 -10.78 -2.00
N ALA A 165 12.36 -9.54 -2.41
CA ALA A 165 11.49 -8.56 -1.77
C ALA A 165 9.99 -8.82 -2.02
N ARG A 166 9.64 -9.96 -2.64
CA ARG A 166 8.27 -10.40 -2.86
C ARG A 166 7.41 -9.40 -3.65
N CYS A 167 8.01 -8.60 -4.52
CA CYS A 167 7.29 -7.72 -5.41
C CYS A 167 6.72 -8.49 -6.60
N ASP A 168 5.56 -8.06 -7.12
CA ASP A 168 5.07 -8.51 -8.42
C ASP A 168 5.64 -7.60 -9.52
N ILE A 169 6.47 -8.15 -10.41
CA ILE A 169 7.16 -7.35 -11.42
C ILE A 169 6.22 -7.13 -12.62
N PHE A 170 5.98 -5.88 -12.96
CA PHE A 170 5.17 -5.47 -14.11
C PHE A 170 6.00 -5.44 -15.40
N ALA A 171 7.11 -4.70 -15.39
CA ALA A 171 8.06 -4.55 -16.49
C ALA A 171 9.40 -4.01 -15.97
N VAL A 172 10.46 -4.11 -16.78
CA VAL A 172 11.75 -3.45 -16.52
C VAL A 172 12.01 -2.43 -17.63
N ILE A 173 12.40 -1.22 -17.28
CA ILE A 173 12.81 -0.20 -18.23
C ILE A 173 14.26 0.18 -17.96
N VAL A 174 15.11 0.01 -18.96
CA VAL A 174 16.44 0.62 -19.00
C VAL A 174 16.30 1.98 -19.66
N ASN A 175 16.50 3.03 -18.88
CA ASN A 175 16.38 4.40 -19.35
C ASN A 175 17.78 5.03 -19.48
N ARG A 176 17.88 6.10 -20.27
CA ARG A 176 19.12 6.83 -20.50
C ARG A 176 20.24 6.01 -21.14
N ALA A 177 19.88 4.99 -21.92
CA ALA A 177 20.87 4.18 -22.63
C ALA A 177 21.58 5.02 -23.70
N ARG A 178 22.88 4.78 -23.91
CA ARG A 178 23.59 5.38 -25.03
C ARG A 178 22.92 4.95 -26.35
N PRO A 179 22.68 5.86 -27.32
CA PRO A 179 21.93 5.53 -28.54
C PRO A 179 22.47 4.30 -29.29
N GLU A 180 23.79 4.13 -29.31
CA GLU A 180 24.47 2.99 -29.93
C GLU A 180 24.23 1.64 -29.23
N TRP A 181 23.79 1.64 -27.97
CA TRP A 181 23.54 0.41 -27.20
C TRP A 181 22.10 -0.08 -27.28
N VAL A 182 21.17 0.78 -27.71
CA VAL A 182 19.73 0.52 -27.56
C VAL A 182 19.27 -0.74 -28.29
N GLU A 183 19.65 -0.91 -29.55
CA GLU A 183 19.27 -2.09 -30.34
C GLU A 183 19.88 -3.37 -29.76
N ARG A 184 21.15 -3.29 -29.31
CA ARG A 184 21.84 -4.42 -28.69
C ARG A 184 21.17 -4.84 -27.39
N LEU A 185 20.83 -3.89 -26.52
CA LEU A 185 20.17 -4.17 -25.25
C LEU A 185 18.76 -4.73 -25.49
N SER A 186 18.00 -4.13 -26.40
CA SER A 186 16.64 -4.57 -26.72
C SER A 186 16.60 -6.02 -27.26
N ALA A 187 17.60 -6.41 -28.07
CA ALA A 187 17.69 -7.76 -28.62
C ALA A 187 18.17 -8.82 -27.61
N ASN A 188 19.01 -8.44 -26.64
CA ASN A 188 19.67 -9.38 -25.73
C ASN A 188 19.10 -9.38 -24.31
N ALA A 189 18.24 -8.43 -23.95
CA ALA A 189 17.60 -8.38 -22.64
C ALA A 189 16.71 -9.61 -22.44
N SER A 190 17.06 -10.43 -21.46
CA SER A 190 16.28 -11.61 -21.09
C SER A 190 14.91 -11.19 -20.53
N ARG A 191 13.86 -11.79 -21.10
CA ARG A 191 12.49 -11.66 -20.58
C ARG A 191 12.25 -12.55 -19.35
N GLY A 192 13.24 -13.34 -18.94
CA GLY A 192 13.16 -14.28 -17.83
C GLY A 192 12.11 -15.39 -18.03
N VAL A 193 11.92 -16.22 -17.00
CA VAL A 193 10.99 -17.38 -17.02
C VAL A 193 9.52 -16.97 -17.20
N ARG A 194 9.16 -15.74 -16.80
CA ARG A 194 7.78 -15.21 -16.87
C ARG A 194 7.50 -14.34 -18.10
N GLY A 195 8.44 -14.24 -19.05
CA GLY A 195 8.25 -13.48 -20.29
C GLY A 195 8.03 -11.98 -20.08
N LEU A 196 8.58 -11.42 -19.01
CA LEU A 196 8.40 -10.03 -18.59
C LEU A 196 9.09 -9.06 -19.57
N PRO A 197 8.38 -8.04 -20.10
CA PRO A 197 8.96 -7.13 -21.07
C PRO A 197 10.10 -6.31 -20.47
N VAL A 198 11.10 -6.03 -21.32
CA VAL A 198 12.19 -5.11 -21.04
C VAL A 198 12.20 -4.07 -22.16
N TYR A 199 12.06 -2.80 -21.80
CA TYR A 199 12.13 -1.69 -22.75
C TYR A 199 13.40 -0.89 -22.54
N VAL A 200 14.00 -0.41 -23.62
CA VAL A 200 15.23 0.37 -23.58
C VAL A 200 14.99 1.73 -24.22
N ILE A 201 15.14 2.79 -23.43
CA ILE A 201 14.94 4.18 -23.84
C ILE A 201 16.30 4.87 -23.90
N ALA A 202 16.59 5.51 -25.03
CA ALA A 202 17.83 6.24 -25.25
C ALA A 202 17.89 7.53 -24.41
N GLU A 203 19.10 7.96 -24.04
CA GLU A 203 19.30 9.30 -23.50
C GLU A 203 18.92 10.34 -24.54
N ASN A 204 17.90 11.16 -24.24
CA ASN A 204 17.47 12.25 -25.10
C ASN A 204 17.99 13.58 -24.56
N ALA A 205 18.91 14.19 -25.32
CA ALA A 205 19.53 15.46 -24.94
C ALA A 205 18.53 16.60 -24.71
N ALA A 206 17.39 16.61 -25.43
CA ALA A 206 16.35 17.64 -25.22
C ALA A 206 15.63 17.49 -23.88
N VAL A 207 15.60 16.27 -23.31
CA VAL A 207 15.04 16.01 -21.97
C VAL A 207 16.09 16.25 -20.89
N ALA A 208 17.32 15.77 -21.12
CA ALA A 208 18.40 15.77 -20.14
C ALA A 208 19.05 17.15 -19.93
N ALA A 209 19.13 17.98 -20.97
CA ALA A 209 19.72 19.32 -20.90
C ALA A 209 18.88 20.23 -19.99
N PRO A 210 19.45 20.90 -18.97
CA PRO A 210 18.74 21.90 -18.21
C PRO A 210 18.48 23.15 -19.07
N THR A 211 17.41 23.88 -18.77
CA THR A 211 17.18 25.23 -19.29
C THR A 211 17.94 26.26 -18.47
N VAL A 212 18.15 27.46 -19.03
CA VAL A 212 18.74 28.58 -18.26
C VAL A 212 17.86 28.94 -17.05
N ALA A 213 16.53 28.85 -17.18
CA ALA A 213 15.59 29.03 -16.08
C ALA A 213 15.84 28.04 -14.93
N GLU A 214 15.96 26.74 -15.26
CA GLU A 214 16.25 25.70 -14.28
C GLU A 214 17.60 25.92 -13.56
N LEU A 215 18.62 26.42 -14.27
CA LEU A 215 19.90 26.76 -13.65
C LEU A 215 19.78 27.95 -12.69
N ARG A 216 19.08 29.00 -13.10
CA ARG A 216 18.84 30.20 -12.28
C ARG A 216 18.13 29.83 -10.99
N ASP A 217 16.99 29.16 -11.11
CA ASP A 217 16.12 28.85 -9.96
C ASP A 217 16.79 27.88 -9.00
N ARG A 218 17.50 26.87 -9.51
CA ARG A 218 18.17 25.84 -8.70
C ARG A 218 19.33 26.40 -7.88
N HIS A 219 20.11 27.32 -8.43
CA HIS A 219 21.33 27.83 -7.80
C HIS A 219 21.20 29.25 -7.27
N GLY A 220 20.04 29.88 -7.43
CA GLY A 220 19.80 31.26 -7.00
C GLY A 220 20.67 32.27 -7.73
N PHE A 221 20.94 32.03 -9.03
CA PHE A 221 21.69 33.00 -9.83
C PHE A 221 20.85 34.27 -10.03
N GLY A 222 21.48 35.44 -9.94
CA GLY A 222 20.81 36.72 -10.12
C GLY A 222 20.53 37.00 -11.59
N ASP A 223 19.40 37.67 -11.86
CA ASP A 223 19.08 38.13 -13.21
C ASP A 223 20.05 39.24 -13.64
N GLY A 224 20.55 39.16 -14.87
CA GLY A 224 21.27 40.26 -15.51
C GLY A 224 20.32 41.21 -16.25
N PRO A 225 20.86 42.20 -16.98
CA PRO A 225 20.06 43.28 -17.57
C PRO A 225 19.23 42.89 -18.81
N SER A 226 19.29 41.64 -19.27
CA SER A 226 18.63 41.17 -20.49
C SER A 226 17.19 40.70 -20.24
N ASP A 227 16.21 41.28 -20.95
CA ASP A 227 14.80 40.87 -20.90
C ASP A 227 14.46 39.83 -21.99
N VAL A 228 15.06 38.65 -21.87
CA VAL A 228 14.92 37.54 -22.84
C VAL A 228 14.49 36.25 -22.15
N SER A 229 13.78 35.39 -22.88
CA SER A 229 13.30 34.10 -22.34
C SER A 229 14.46 33.23 -21.85
N LEU A 230 14.26 32.65 -20.66
CA LEU A 230 15.18 31.73 -19.99
C LEU A 230 14.97 30.26 -20.42
N ASP A 231 14.07 29.99 -21.38
CA ASP A 231 13.66 28.64 -21.79
C ASP A 231 14.68 27.94 -22.71
N ARG A 232 15.84 28.55 -22.94
CA ARG A 232 16.90 28.02 -23.82
C ARG A 232 17.58 26.82 -23.15
N ASP A 233 17.75 25.73 -23.91
CA ASP A 233 18.45 24.54 -23.41
C ASP A 233 19.96 24.77 -23.38
N VAL A 234 20.58 24.34 -22.29
CA VAL A 234 22.02 24.30 -22.12
C VAL A 234 22.54 22.97 -22.68
N LYS A 235 23.03 23.01 -23.92
CA LYS A 235 23.57 21.82 -24.61
C LYS A 235 24.99 21.49 -24.19
N GLY A 236 25.74 22.48 -23.73
CA GLY A 236 27.11 22.36 -23.28
C GLY A 236 27.47 23.49 -22.31
N VAL A 237 28.56 23.33 -21.57
CA VAL A 237 29.08 24.37 -20.66
C VAL A 237 30.45 24.78 -21.14
N LYS A 238 30.66 26.08 -21.32
CA LYS A 238 31.94 26.64 -21.78
C LYS A 238 32.52 27.57 -20.75
N ILE A 239 33.67 27.22 -20.19
CA ILE A 239 34.42 28.10 -19.30
C ILE A 239 35.33 28.98 -20.16
N ALA A 240 34.98 30.26 -20.29
CA ALA A 240 35.71 31.20 -21.12
C ALA A 240 36.90 31.80 -20.35
N ALA A 241 37.97 31.00 -20.24
CA ALA A 241 39.24 31.42 -19.63
C ALA A 241 40.28 31.88 -20.66
N MET A 242 40.17 31.42 -21.90
CA MET A 242 41.14 31.71 -22.98
C MET A 242 40.99 33.12 -23.56
N THR A 243 41.89 33.48 -24.47
CA THR A 243 41.75 34.68 -25.32
C THR A 243 40.55 34.54 -26.26
N VAL A 244 40.00 35.67 -26.73
CA VAL A 244 38.81 35.70 -27.60
C VAL A 244 38.94 34.80 -28.83
N ALA A 245 40.09 34.77 -29.49
CA ALA A 245 40.31 33.95 -30.68
C ALA A 245 40.08 32.45 -30.42
N HIS A 246 40.77 31.89 -29.41
CA HIS A 246 40.63 30.47 -29.07
C HIS A 246 39.29 30.15 -28.41
N TYR A 247 38.69 31.11 -27.70
CA TYR A 247 37.34 30.96 -27.16
C TYR A 247 36.32 30.76 -28.27
N LEU A 248 36.34 31.60 -29.31
CA LEU A 248 35.38 31.53 -30.42
C LEU A 248 35.55 30.24 -31.24
N GLU A 249 36.77 29.71 -31.37
CA GLU A 249 37.02 28.41 -32.03
C GLU A 249 36.40 27.22 -31.28
N GLN A 250 36.18 27.36 -29.97
CA GLN A 250 35.66 26.29 -29.13
C GLN A 250 34.19 26.47 -28.74
N LEU A 251 33.59 27.61 -29.05
CA LEU A 251 32.18 27.89 -28.77
C LEU A 251 31.31 27.06 -29.72
N ALA A 252 30.26 26.46 -29.19
CA ALA A 252 29.25 25.75 -29.96
C ALA A 252 27.84 26.31 -29.71
N ASP A 253 26.92 26.04 -30.63
CA ASP A 253 25.54 26.52 -30.50
C ASP A 253 24.85 25.90 -29.28
N GLY A 254 24.29 26.77 -28.43
CA GLY A 254 23.64 26.36 -27.19
C GLY A 254 24.58 26.12 -26.02
N ASP A 255 25.87 26.47 -26.14
CA ASP A 255 26.79 26.50 -25.00
C ASP A 255 26.35 27.57 -23.99
N PHE A 256 26.39 27.20 -22.71
CA PHE A 256 26.23 28.13 -21.60
C PHE A 256 27.60 28.62 -21.15
N VAL A 257 27.84 29.90 -21.34
CA VAL A 257 29.18 30.50 -21.19
C VAL A 257 29.36 30.97 -19.75
N ILE A 258 30.44 30.56 -19.11
CA ILE A 258 30.80 30.98 -17.74
C ILE A 258 32.09 31.77 -17.81
N THR A 259 32.06 33.01 -17.32
CA THR A 259 33.23 33.89 -17.34
C THR A 259 33.21 34.86 -16.15
N PRO A 260 34.37 35.29 -15.63
CA PRO A 260 34.44 36.38 -14.66
C PRO A 260 33.78 37.66 -15.18
N GLY A 261 33.06 38.40 -14.33
CA GLY A 261 32.36 39.62 -14.75
C GLY A 261 33.28 40.74 -15.27
N ASP A 262 34.58 40.71 -14.96
CA ASP A 262 35.60 41.64 -15.44
C ASP A 262 36.17 41.29 -16.83
N ARG A 263 35.83 40.12 -17.41
CA ARG A 263 36.20 39.71 -18.77
C ARG A 263 35.30 40.32 -19.84
N SER A 264 35.35 41.65 -19.93
CA SER A 264 34.55 42.42 -20.90
C SER A 264 34.82 42.02 -22.36
N ASP A 265 36.02 41.55 -22.68
CA ASP A 265 36.40 41.03 -23.99
C ASP A 265 35.59 39.79 -24.40
N ILE A 266 35.37 38.85 -23.47
CA ILE A 266 34.57 37.63 -23.70
C ILE A 266 33.09 37.97 -23.82
N VAL A 267 32.59 38.89 -22.98
CA VAL A 267 31.20 39.35 -23.04
C VAL A 267 30.91 39.92 -24.43
N VAL A 268 31.73 40.87 -24.90
CA VAL A 268 31.57 41.50 -26.22
C VAL A 268 31.74 40.48 -27.35
N ALA A 269 32.72 39.57 -27.25
CA ALA A 269 32.92 38.53 -28.26
C ALA A 269 31.71 37.59 -28.38
N SER A 270 31.09 37.23 -27.26
CA SER A 270 29.91 36.35 -27.24
C SER A 270 28.68 37.05 -27.83
N LEU A 271 28.52 38.35 -27.57
CA LEU A 271 27.49 39.18 -28.21
C LEU A 271 27.71 39.28 -29.71
N ALA A 272 28.95 39.57 -30.14
CA ALA A 272 29.31 39.65 -31.55
C ALA A 272 29.09 38.31 -32.28
N SER A 273 29.40 37.20 -31.61
CA SER A 273 29.11 35.84 -32.10
C SER A 273 27.61 35.67 -32.35
N ALA A 274 26.77 36.04 -31.38
CA ALA A 274 25.33 35.89 -31.49
C ALA A 274 24.65 36.79 -32.54
N LEU A 275 25.30 37.91 -32.91
CA LEU A 275 24.82 38.81 -33.97
C LEU A 275 25.27 38.38 -35.37
N SER A 276 26.20 37.44 -35.48
CA SER A 276 26.72 36.94 -36.76
C SER A 276 26.04 35.63 -37.15
N PRO A 277 25.37 35.55 -38.32
CA PRO A 277 24.69 34.33 -38.76
C PRO A 277 25.62 33.13 -38.99
N ALA A 278 26.92 33.36 -39.12
CA ALA A 278 27.92 32.32 -39.39
C ALA A 278 28.61 31.81 -38.11
N LEU A 279 28.31 32.40 -36.95
CA LEU A 279 28.96 32.06 -35.68
C LEU A 279 27.95 31.46 -34.69
N PRO A 280 28.44 30.67 -33.72
CA PRO A 280 27.57 30.03 -32.73
C PRO A 280 26.89 31.03 -31.79
N VAL A 281 25.68 30.70 -31.35
CA VAL A 281 24.90 31.49 -30.40
C VAL A 281 24.87 30.80 -29.03
N PRO A 282 25.30 31.47 -27.94
CA PRO A 282 25.16 30.95 -26.59
C PRO A 282 23.70 30.65 -26.21
N SER A 283 23.50 29.65 -25.35
CA SER A 283 22.21 29.44 -24.68
C SER A 283 21.99 30.48 -23.59
N GLY A 284 23.05 30.91 -22.92
CA GLY A 284 23.09 31.96 -21.92
C GLY A 284 24.52 32.20 -21.43
N MET A 285 24.69 33.17 -20.55
CA MET A 285 25.98 33.53 -19.95
C MET A 285 25.84 33.69 -18.42
N LEU A 286 26.83 33.24 -17.66
CA LEU A 286 26.94 33.45 -16.22
C LEU A 286 28.21 34.23 -15.89
N LEU A 287 28.03 35.42 -15.32
CA LEU A 287 29.09 36.28 -14.84
C LEU A 287 29.42 35.94 -13.38
N THR A 288 30.66 35.57 -13.12
CA THR A 288 31.12 35.07 -11.82
C THR A 288 31.94 36.12 -11.06
N GLY A 289 32.15 35.88 -9.76
CA GLY A 289 32.97 36.74 -8.89
C GLY A 289 32.22 37.92 -8.26
N GLY A 290 30.88 37.97 -8.37
CA GLY A 290 30.07 39.06 -7.81
C GLY A 290 30.19 40.39 -8.56
N PHE A 291 30.86 40.39 -9.72
CA PHE A 291 30.98 41.55 -10.58
C PHE A 291 29.84 41.55 -11.60
N GLY A 292 29.03 42.61 -11.60
CA GLY A 292 28.12 42.92 -12.69
C GLY A 292 28.83 43.63 -13.84
N THR A 293 28.13 43.79 -14.96
CA THR A 293 28.61 44.68 -16.03
C THR A 293 28.27 46.13 -15.70
N GLU A 294 29.24 47.04 -15.80
CA GLU A 294 29.05 48.48 -15.57
C GLU A 294 29.14 49.30 -16.88
N GLY A 295 28.51 50.48 -16.89
CA GLY A 295 28.63 51.46 -17.97
C GLY A 295 28.15 50.94 -19.33
N ARG A 296 28.92 51.20 -20.40
CA ARG A 296 28.55 50.81 -21.77
C ARG A 296 28.44 49.30 -21.99
N ILE A 297 29.17 48.50 -21.22
CA ILE A 297 29.08 47.03 -21.31
C ILE A 297 27.72 46.55 -20.80
N GLN A 298 27.15 47.22 -19.80
CA GLN A 298 25.80 46.94 -19.32
C GLN A 298 24.72 47.20 -20.39
N GLU A 299 24.86 48.28 -21.16
CA GLU A 299 23.96 48.57 -22.29
C GLU A 299 24.05 47.47 -23.36
N LEU A 300 25.25 46.94 -23.60
CA LEU A 300 25.47 45.85 -24.56
C LEU A 300 24.91 44.51 -24.06
N THR A 301 25.06 44.18 -22.79
CA THR A 301 24.49 42.94 -22.21
C THR A 301 22.98 43.02 -22.07
N ALA A 302 22.40 44.21 -21.87
CA ALA A 302 20.94 44.39 -21.91
C ALA A 302 20.36 44.06 -23.29
N ALA A 303 21.10 44.32 -24.35
CA ALA A 303 20.72 44.01 -25.73
C ALA A 303 21.08 42.57 -26.18
N ALA A 304 21.56 41.72 -25.26
CA ALA A 304 21.94 40.36 -25.59
C ALA A 304 20.73 39.54 -26.08
N PRO A 305 20.85 38.76 -27.17
CA PRO A 305 19.79 37.87 -27.65
C PRO A 305 19.70 36.56 -26.84
N PHE A 306 20.43 36.47 -25.73
CA PHE A 306 20.45 35.33 -24.81
C PHE A 306 20.56 35.85 -23.37
N PRO A 307 20.09 35.08 -22.37
CA PRO A 307 20.10 35.53 -20.98
C PRO A 307 21.52 35.68 -20.43
N VAL A 308 21.75 36.78 -19.70
CA VAL A 308 22.96 36.98 -18.90
C VAL A 308 22.58 36.90 -17.43
N LEU A 309 23.21 36.03 -16.67
CA LEU A 309 23.01 35.81 -15.24
C LEU A 309 24.25 36.23 -14.46
N THR A 310 24.11 36.47 -13.16
CA THR A 310 25.21 36.83 -12.26
C THR A 310 25.26 35.91 -11.05
N THR A 311 26.45 35.70 -10.49
CA THR A 311 26.62 34.97 -9.23
C THR A 311 27.80 35.49 -8.43
N GLY A 312 27.69 35.43 -7.10
CA GLY A 312 28.79 35.69 -6.17
C GLY A 312 29.82 34.55 -6.10
N LEU A 313 29.53 33.40 -6.71
CA LEU A 313 30.45 32.26 -6.74
C LEU A 313 31.69 32.55 -7.61
N ASP A 314 32.81 31.92 -7.27
CA ASP A 314 33.97 31.87 -8.17
C ASP A 314 33.70 31.00 -9.40
N THR A 315 34.49 31.16 -10.46
CA THR A 315 34.30 30.48 -11.74
C THR A 315 34.30 28.96 -11.63
N TYR A 316 35.15 28.39 -10.77
CA TYR A 316 35.22 26.93 -10.61
C TYR A 316 33.97 26.40 -9.88
N SER A 317 33.57 27.03 -8.78
CA SER A 317 32.36 26.66 -8.04
C SER A 317 31.10 26.80 -8.90
N ALA A 318 30.98 27.89 -9.67
CA ALA A 318 29.88 28.11 -10.60
C ALA A 318 29.87 27.05 -11.73
N ALA A 319 31.02 26.77 -12.35
CA ALA A 319 31.12 25.76 -13.39
C ALA A 319 30.76 24.36 -12.88
N ARG A 320 31.18 24.01 -11.67
CA ARG A 320 30.83 22.74 -11.03
C ARG A 320 29.32 22.64 -10.75
N ALA A 321 28.69 23.72 -10.29
CA ALA A 321 27.25 23.78 -10.03
C ALA A 321 26.43 23.60 -11.32
N VAL A 322 26.81 24.31 -12.39
CA VAL A 322 26.14 24.20 -13.70
C VAL A 322 26.37 22.82 -14.33
N SER A 323 27.61 22.32 -14.34
CA SER A 323 27.95 21.04 -15.00
C SER A 323 27.28 19.82 -14.36
N ARG A 324 26.97 19.88 -13.06
CA ARG A 324 26.23 18.82 -12.34
C ARG A 324 24.71 18.96 -12.46
N SER A 325 24.22 20.03 -13.07
CA SER A 325 22.80 20.25 -13.21
C SER A 325 22.22 19.45 -14.37
N ARG A 326 21.12 18.76 -14.09
CA ARG A 326 20.31 18.07 -15.09
C ARG A 326 18.95 18.72 -15.23
N GLY A 327 18.37 18.63 -16.42
CA GLY A 327 16.98 19.00 -16.67
C GLY A 327 16.02 18.10 -15.90
N THR A 328 14.88 18.65 -15.49
CA THR A 328 13.82 17.92 -14.79
C THR A 328 12.51 18.06 -15.55
N LEU A 329 11.75 16.97 -15.68
CA LEU A 329 10.44 17.01 -16.37
C LEU A 329 9.37 17.77 -15.56
N SER A 330 9.53 17.82 -14.25
CA SER A 330 8.55 18.38 -13.31
C SER A 330 8.36 19.90 -13.46
N GLY A 331 9.40 20.64 -13.88
CA GLY A 331 9.32 22.07 -14.22
C GLY A 331 9.34 22.35 -15.72
N ALA A 332 9.20 21.31 -16.55
CA ALA A 332 9.62 21.38 -17.94
C ALA A 332 8.60 22.08 -18.86
N HIS A 333 9.16 22.86 -19.79
CA HIS A 333 8.43 23.44 -20.92
C HIS A 333 7.74 22.33 -21.74
N PRO A 334 6.55 22.58 -22.36
CA PRO A 334 5.81 21.59 -23.16
C PRO A 334 6.64 20.81 -24.18
N ARG A 335 7.72 21.40 -24.71
CA ARG A 335 8.65 20.76 -25.65
C ARG A 335 9.40 19.57 -25.06
N LYS A 336 9.85 19.64 -23.80
CA LYS A 336 10.55 18.54 -23.13
C LYS A 336 9.60 17.39 -22.82
N VAL A 337 8.38 17.71 -22.40
CA VAL A 337 7.29 16.73 -22.21
C VAL A 337 7.03 16.00 -23.53
N ALA A 338 6.88 16.73 -24.63
CA ALA A 338 6.67 16.14 -25.95
C ALA A 338 7.86 15.26 -26.39
N ALA A 339 9.10 15.67 -26.11
CA ALA A 339 10.29 14.86 -26.39
C ALA A 339 10.31 13.56 -25.56
N ALA A 340 9.97 13.63 -24.28
CA ALA A 340 9.89 12.47 -23.39
C ALA A 340 8.80 11.47 -23.84
N LEU A 341 7.59 11.95 -24.13
CA LEU A 341 6.50 11.13 -24.66
C LEU A 341 6.85 10.56 -26.05
N GLY A 342 7.58 11.32 -26.86
CA GLY A 342 8.05 10.89 -28.18
C GLY A 342 9.11 9.78 -28.13
N GLU A 343 9.95 9.72 -27.09
CA GLU A 343 10.85 8.57 -26.88
C GLU A 343 10.10 7.35 -26.33
N TRP A 344 9.17 7.58 -25.39
CA TRP A 344 8.31 6.53 -24.84
C TRP A 344 7.55 5.80 -25.96
N ALA A 345 6.77 6.53 -26.76
CA ALA A 345 5.96 5.96 -27.84
C ALA A 345 6.77 5.24 -28.93
N ARG A 346 8.08 5.52 -29.04
CA ARG A 346 8.96 4.89 -30.03
C ARG A 346 9.56 3.57 -29.54
N ARG A 347 9.62 3.37 -28.22
CA ARG A 347 10.38 2.29 -27.59
C ARG A 347 9.54 1.37 -26.72
N VAL A 348 8.39 1.83 -26.24
CA VAL A 348 7.48 1.05 -25.40
C VAL A 348 6.30 0.60 -26.24
N ASP A 349 5.98 -0.69 -26.16
CA ASP A 349 4.77 -1.25 -26.75
C ASP A 349 3.60 -1.04 -25.78
N ASP A 350 2.76 -0.06 -26.09
CA ASP A 350 1.59 0.30 -25.30
C ASP A 350 0.57 -0.86 -25.21
N GLU A 351 0.41 -1.64 -26.27
CA GLU A 351 -0.56 -2.74 -26.29
C GLU A 351 -0.09 -3.90 -25.42
N GLU A 352 1.20 -4.25 -25.53
CA GLU A 352 1.80 -5.26 -24.66
C GLU A 352 1.70 -4.83 -23.19
N LEU A 353 2.11 -3.60 -22.88
CA LEU A 353 2.14 -3.10 -21.51
C LEU A 353 0.73 -3.08 -20.89
N VAL A 354 -0.27 -2.58 -21.62
CA VAL A 354 -1.66 -2.51 -21.13
C VAL A 354 -2.28 -3.90 -21.01
N SER A 355 -2.01 -4.84 -21.94
CA SER A 355 -2.55 -6.21 -21.85
C SER A 355 -2.15 -6.94 -20.56
N ARG A 356 -1.04 -6.53 -19.93
CA ARG A 356 -0.59 -7.07 -18.63
C ARG A 356 -1.44 -6.61 -17.45
N LEU A 357 -2.25 -5.57 -17.61
CA LEU A 357 -3.28 -5.21 -16.64
C LEU A 357 -4.32 -6.32 -16.50
N ASP A 358 -4.65 -7.00 -17.60
CA ASP A 358 -5.71 -8.02 -17.62
C ASP A 358 -5.25 -9.39 -17.14
N LEU A 359 -3.94 -9.61 -16.94
CA LEU A 359 -3.40 -10.89 -16.50
C LEU A 359 -3.84 -11.20 -15.05
N PRO A 360 -4.35 -12.41 -14.74
CA PRO A 360 -4.70 -12.81 -13.39
C PRO A 360 -3.45 -12.76 -12.49
N ARG A 361 -3.51 -11.94 -11.44
CA ARG A 361 -2.43 -11.82 -10.46
C ARG A 361 -2.80 -12.58 -9.19
N PRO A 362 -1.86 -13.32 -8.57
CA PRO A 362 -2.07 -13.78 -7.21
C PRO A 362 -2.25 -12.54 -6.34
N LEU A 363 -3.44 -12.39 -5.74
CA LEU A 363 -3.73 -11.30 -4.81
C LEU A 363 -2.77 -11.40 -3.62
N ARG A 364 -1.68 -10.62 -3.66
CA ARG A 364 -0.85 -10.39 -2.49
C ARG A 364 -1.62 -9.47 -1.56
N ARG A 365 -1.86 -9.95 -0.35
CA ARG A 365 -2.64 -9.23 0.66
C ARG A 365 -1.84 -9.25 1.94
N THR A 366 -1.09 -8.16 2.15
CA THR A 366 -0.29 -7.97 3.36
C THR A 366 -1.21 -7.77 4.56
N PRO A 367 -0.73 -7.99 5.80
CA PRO A 367 -1.53 -7.77 7.00
C PRO A 367 -2.08 -6.35 7.08
N LEU A 368 -1.23 -5.33 6.84
CA LEU A 368 -1.62 -3.92 6.87
C LEU A 368 -2.77 -3.63 5.88
N ARG A 369 -2.65 -4.13 4.65
CA ARG A 369 -3.69 -3.94 3.62
C ARG A 369 -5.00 -4.60 4.02
N PHE A 370 -4.95 -5.84 4.50
CA PHE A 370 -6.14 -6.56 4.94
C PHE A 370 -6.86 -5.82 6.07
N LEU A 371 -6.12 -5.40 7.10
CA LEU A 371 -6.67 -4.69 8.25
C LEU A 371 -7.26 -3.32 7.85
N HIS A 372 -6.60 -2.60 6.95
CA HIS A 372 -7.14 -1.36 6.40
C HIS A 372 -8.46 -1.60 5.65
N GLU A 373 -8.51 -2.62 4.79
CA GLU A 373 -9.73 -2.99 4.06
C GLU A 373 -10.87 -3.41 4.99
N LEU A 374 -10.58 -4.05 6.15
CA LEU A 374 -11.59 -4.33 7.18
C LEU A 374 -12.18 -3.03 7.75
N VAL A 375 -11.34 -2.08 8.15
CA VAL A 375 -11.79 -0.80 8.71
C VAL A 375 -12.64 -0.03 7.70
N GLU A 376 -12.20 0.02 6.44
CA GLU A 376 -12.96 0.70 5.39
C GLU A 376 -14.30 0.01 5.10
N ALA A 377 -14.34 -1.33 5.07
CA ALA A 377 -15.59 -2.07 4.91
C ALA A 377 -16.56 -1.81 6.07
N ALA A 378 -16.07 -1.86 7.32
CA ALA A 378 -16.87 -1.55 8.50
C ALA A 378 -17.45 -0.12 8.46
N ARG A 379 -16.69 0.86 7.93
CA ARG A 379 -17.14 2.25 7.81
C ARG A 379 -18.29 2.45 6.82
N THR A 380 -18.41 1.62 5.78
CA THR A 380 -19.41 1.82 4.71
C THR A 380 -20.86 1.82 5.20
N GLN A 381 -21.14 1.03 6.23
CA GLN A 381 -22.42 1.00 6.93
C GLN A 381 -22.12 0.85 8.43
N ARG A 382 -22.12 1.97 9.15
CA ARG A 382 -21.83 1.98 10.59
C ARG A 382 -22.81 1.07 11.33
N LYS A 383 -22.25 0.25 12.21
CA LYS A 383 -22.96 -0.69 13.09
C LYS A 383 -22.61 -0.37 14.54
N ASN A 384 -23.54 -0.60 15.45
CA ASN A 384 -23.32 -0.40 16.88
C ASN A 384 -22.86 -1.71 17.53
N ILE A 385 -21.64 -1.73 18.06
CA ILE A 385 -21.04 -2.91 18.69
C ILE A 385 -20.92 -2.70 20.19
N VAL A 386 -21.45 -3.64 20.98
CA VAL A 386 -21.35 -3.61 22.43
C VAL A 386 -20.05 -4.26 22.92
N LEU A 387 -19.40 -3.59 23.89
CA LEU A 387 -18.18 -4.00 24.59
C LEU A 387 -18.51 -4.18 26.08
N PRO A 388 -18.78 -5.42 26.54
CA PRO A 388 -19.24 -5.68 27.90
C PRO A 388 -18.21 -5.44 29.02
N GLU A 389 -16.94 -5.26 28.66
CA GLU A 389 -15.80 -5.25 29.58
C GLU A 389 -15.22 -3.85 29.72
N GLY A 390 -16.08 -2.85 29.94
CA GLY A 390 -15.68 -1.43 30.00
C GLY A 390 -14.73 -1.08 31.14
N GLU A 391 -14.61 -1.94 32.15
CA GLU A 391 -13.62 -1.77 33.23
C GLU A 391 -12.20 -2.29 32.87
N ASP A 392 -11.99 -2.82 31.65
CA ASP A 392 -10.67 -3.22 31.16
C ASP A 392 -9.99 -2.06 30.39
N PRO A 393 -8.79 -1.61 30.78
CA PRO A 393 -8.08 -0.51 30.09
C PRO A 393 -7.85 -0.76 28.59
N ARG A 394 -7.69 -2.02 28.17
CA ARG A 394 -7.47 -2.36 26.76
C ARG A 394 -8.74 -2.13 25.93
N ILE A 395 -9.91 -2.40 26.51
CA ILE A 395 -11.21 -2.16 25.88
C ILE A 395 -11.43 -0.66 25.72
N LEU A 396 -11.14 0.14 26.74
CA LEU A 396 -11.27 1.61 26.68
C LEU A 396 -10.28 2.24 25.67
N ARG A 397 -9.02 1.78 25.63
CA ARG A 397 -8.05 2.23 24.60
C ARG A 397 -8.50 1.85 23.20
N ALA A 398 -9.04 0.65 23.02
CA ALA A 398 -9.59 0.23 21.73
C ALA A 398 -10.80 1.09 21.34
N ALA A 399 -11.69 1.38 22.29
CA ALA A 399 -12.85 2.24 22.07
C ALA A 399 -12.43 3.65 21.61
N GLU A 400 -11.40 4.23 22.22
CA GLU A 400 -10.83 5.53 21.80
C GLU A 400 -10.31 5.45 20.36
N MET A 401 -9.54 4.41 20.03
CA MET A 401 -9.01 4.23 18.66
C MET A 401 -10.12 4.05 17.64
N ILE A 402 -11.13 3.25 17.95
CA ILE A 402 -12.28 2.98 17.08
C ILE A 402 -13.08 4.26 16.84
N HIS A 403 -13.36 5.01 17.91
CA HIS A 403 -14.10 6.26 17.84
C HIS A 403 -13.32 7.31 17.02
N ARG A 404 -12.02 7.49 17.28
CA ARG A 404 -11.15 8.38 16.48
C ARG A 404 -11.05 7.98 15.01
N ARG A 405 -11.01 6.68 14.71
CA ARG A 405 -10.99 6.15 13.32
C ARG A 405 -12.39 6.14 12.67
N ASN A 406 -13.43 6.40 13.45
CA ASN A 406 -14.80 6.63 13.01
C ASN A 406 -15.30 5.59 12.00
N PHE A 407 -15.26 4.30 12.37
CA PHE A 407 -15.71 3.20 11.49
C PHE A 407 -16.90 2.40 12.04
N CYS A 408 -17.26 2.53 13.31
CA CYS A 408 -18.46 1.95 13.89
C CYS A 408 -18.91 2.75 15.11
N ASP A 409 -20.14 2.49 15.58
CA ASP A 409 -20.62 3.02 16.86
C ASP A 409 -20.32 2.01 17.96
N LEU A 410 -20.15 2.50 19.19
CA LEU A 410 -19.78 1.67 20.33
C LEU A 410 -20.71 1.89 21.50
N THR A 411 -21.12 0.78 22.11
CA THR A 411 -21.76 0.77 23.42
C THR A 411 -20.84 0.09 24.43
N VAL A 412 -20.36 0.83 25.42
CA VAL A 412 -19.51 0.29 26.48
C VAL A 412 -20.38 0.02 27.71
N LEU A 413 -20.20 -1.15 28.34
CA LEU A 413 -20.91 -1.49 29.59
C LEU A 413 -19.98 -1.32 30.79
N GLY A 414 -20.47 -0.69 31.85
CA GLY A 414 -19.77 -0.60 33.14
C GLY A 414 -20.19 0.59 34.00
N ASP A 415 -19.61 0.67 35.20
CA ASP A 415 -19.84 1.76 36.14
C ASP A 415 -19.21 3.08 35.63
N PRO A 416 -20.00 4.16 35.45
CA PRO A 416 -19.49 5.42 34.94
C PRO A 416 -18.39 6.07 35.77
N ALA A 417 -18.45 5.97 37.10
CA ALA A 417 -17.44 6.55 37.97
C ALA A 417 -16.11 5.79 37.85
N LYS A 418 -16.16 4.45 37.75
CA LYS A 418 -14.95 3.64 37.56
C LYS A 418 -14.32 3.85 36.19
N ILE A 419 -15.14 3.88 35.13
CA ILE A 419 -14.67 4.11 33.76
C ILE A 419 -14.03 5.49 33.63
N ALA A 420 -14.65 6.53 34.19
CA ALA A 420 -14.07 7.88 34.21
C ALA A 420 -12.72 7.90 34.95
N GLY A 421 -12.63 7.23 36.11
CA GLY A 421 -11.38 7.11 36.87
C GLY A 421 -10.27 6.37 36.11
N LEU A 422 -10.63 5.30 35.39
CA LEU A 422 -9.70 4.55 34.53
C LEU A 422 -9.22 5.41 33.36
N CYS A 423 -10.12 6.09 32.66
CA CYS A 423 -9.76 6.97 31.56
C CYS A 423 -8.78 8.06 32.01
N GLN A 424 -9.03 8.69 33.16
CA GLN A 424 -8.14 9.70 33.72
C GLN A 424 -6.76 9.13 34.09
N THR A 425 -6.71 7.94 34.71
CA THR A 425 -5.46 7.32 35.16
C THR A 425 -4.61 6.83 33.99
N GLU A 426 -5.24 6.30 32.96
CA GLU A 426 -4.59 5.71 31.78
C GLU A 426 -4.34 6.73 30.66
N GLY A 427 -4.82 7.97 30.79
CA GLY A 427 -4.69 9.02 29.78
C GLY A 427 -5.53 8.78 28.52
N ILE A 428 -6.66 8.08 28.67
CA ILE A 428 -7.59 7.74 27.58
C ILE A 428 -8.60 8.88 27.42
N ASN A 429 -8.70 9.44 26.21
CA ASN A 429 -9.64 10.52 25.92
C ASN A 429 -10.93 9.99 25.28
N LEU A 430 -11.91 9.66 26.13
CA LEU A 430 -13.26 9.26 25.73
C LEU A 430 -14.28 10.22 26.33
N ASP A 431 -15.11 10.80 25.48
CA ASP A 431 -16.28 11.57 25.88
C ASP A 431 -17.54 10.78 25.49
N PHE A 432 -18.27 10.29 26.48
CA PHE A 432 -19.49 9.50 26.24
C PHE A 432 -20.71 10.37 25.88
N ASP A 433 -20.54 11.69 25.81
CA ASP A 433 -21.52 12.60 25.22
C ASP A 433 -21.32 12.75 23.68
N ASP A 434 -20.21 12.25 23.11
CA ASP A 434 -19.94 12.29 21.67
C ASP A 434 -20.87 11.33 20.88
N GLU A 435 -21.24 11.74 19.66
CA GLU A 435 -22.06 10.92 18.77
C GLU A 435 -21.37 9.58 18.43
N GLY A 436 -22.13 8.48 18.51
CA GLY A 436 -21.64 7.14 18.18
C GLY A 436 -20.86 6.45 19.31
N LEU A 437 -20.82 7.05 20.51
CA LEU A 437 -20.33 6.40 21.71
C LEU A 437 -21.44 6.42 22.78
N THR A 438 -21.63 5.31 23.48
CA THR A 438 -22.66 5.20 24.53
C THR A 438 -22.13 4.41 25.70
N LEU A 439 -22.34 4.92 26.91
CA LEU A 439 -22.03 4.22 28.15
C LEU A 439 -23.32 3.76 28.82
N VAL A 440 -23.40 2.47 29.16
CA VAL A 440 -24.54 1.89 29.87
C VAL A 440 -24.09 1.33 31.21
N ASP A 441 -24.61 1.91 32.29
CA ASP A 441 -24.53 1.35 33.64
C ASP A 441 -25.55 0.22 33.79
N PHE A 442 -25.20 -0.94 33.24
CA PHE A 442 -26.08 -2.09 33.18
C PHE A 442 -26.42 -2.68 34.56
N GLU A 443 -25.66 -2.36 35.62
CA GLU A 443 -25.93 -2.80 36.99
C GLU A 443 -27.09 -2.00 37.62
N HIS A 444 -27.14 -0.69 37.33
CA HIS A 444 -28.12 0.25 37.91
C HIS A 444 -29.27 0.65 36.97
N ASP A 445 -29.24 0.26 35.69
CA ASP A 445 -30.36 0.47 34.77
C ASP A 445 -31.48 -0.57 34.98
N GLU A 446 -32.37 -0.30 35.95
CA GLU A 446 -33.49 -1.18 36.29
C GLU A 446 -34.41 -1.44 35.08
N ALA A 447 -34.66 -0.44 34.24
CA ALA A 447 -35.59 -0.56 33.11
C ALA A 447 -35.06 -1.51 32.02
N LEU A 448 -33.79 -1.36 31.63
CA LEU A 448 -33.16 -2.28 30.68
C LEU A 448 -32.99 -3.67 31.28
N ARG A 449 -32.62 -3.78 32.55
CA ARG A 449 -32.52 -5.07 33.23
C ARG A 449 -33.84 -5.83 33.27
N GLU A 450 -34.95 -5.15 33.60
CA GLU A 450 -36.28 -5.77 33.59
C GLU A 450 -36.69 -6.20 32.17
N LYS A 451 -36.47 -5.35 31.16
CA LYS A 451 -36.72 -5.65 29.74
C LYS A 451 -35.98 -6.93 29.31
N TYR A 452 -34.68 -6.99 29.59
CA TYR A 452 -33.82 -8.10 29.17
C TYR A 452 -34.05 -9.37 29.98
N ALA A 453 -34.33 -9.26 31.28
CA ALA A 453 -34.71 -10.40 32.10
C ALA A 453 -36.03 -11.03 31.64
N GLY A 454 -37.03 -10.21 31.31
CA GLY A 454 -38.32 -10.69 30.80
C GLY A 454 -38.17 -11.48 29.49
N GLU A 455 -37.34 -10.98 28.56
CA GLU A 455 -37.04 -11.71 27.32
C GLU A 455 -36.26 -13.01 27.59
N TYR A 456 -35.29 -12.99 28.51
CA TYR A 456 -34.54 -14.18 28.88
C TYR A 456 -35.46 -15.28 29.45
N VAL A 457 -36.41 -14.92 30.32
CA VAL A 457 -37.45 -15.84 30.83
C VAL A 457 -38.26 -16.42 29.67
N ARG A 458 -38.71 -15.59 28.72
CA ARG A 458 -39.48 -16.03 27.55
C ARG A 458 -38.68 -17.04 26.71
N LEU A 459 -37.42 -16.75 26.40
CA LEU A 459 -36.56 -17.62 25.59
C LEU A 459 -36.15 -18.91 26.31
N ARG A 460 -36.07 -18.88 27.65
CA ARG A 460 -35.65 -20.01 28.50
C ARG A 460 -36.80 -20.65 29.29
N ALA A 461 -38.05 -20.37 28.94
CA ALA A 461 -39.24 -20.92 29.62
C ALA A 461 -39.23 -22.47 29.69
N HIS A 462 -38.75 -23.13 28.63
CA HIS A 462 -38.58 -24.59 28.58
C HIS A 462 -37.59 -25.17 29.62
N LYS A 463 -36.76 -24.32 30.24
CA LYS A 463 -35.85 -24.67 31.36
C LYS A 463 -36.37 -24.22 32.72
N GLY A 464 -37.54 -23.56 32.78
CA GLY A 464 -38.14 -23.10 34.03
C GLY A 464 -37.40 -21.93 34.69
N VAL A 465 -36.73 -21.08 33.92
CA VAL A 465 -36.07 -19.87 34.44
C VAL A 465 -37.12 -18.90 35.00
N GLN A 466 -36.93 -18.45 36.24
CA GLN A 466 -37.79 -17.49 36.92
C GLN A 466 -37.25 -16.05 36.78
N GLN A 467 -38.13 -15.06 36.97
CA GLN A 467 -37.79 -13.64 36.83
C GLN A 467 -36.61 -13.21 37.70
N ASP A 468 -36.58 -13.59 38.99
CA ASP A 468 -35.50 -13.20 39.90
C ASP A 468 -34.13 -13.72 39.45
N ALA A 469 -34.07 -14.98 39.00
CA ALA A 469 -32.86 -15.59 38.46
C ALA A 469 -32.44 -14.96 37.11
N ALA A 470 -33.40 -14.48 36.32
CA ALA A 470 -33.14 -13.75 35.09
C ALA A 470 -32.57 -12.35 35.38
N LEU A 471 -33.10 -11.64 36.38
CA LEU A 471 -32.59 -10.34 36.84
C LEU A 471 -31.18 -10.44 37.42
N GLU A 472 -30.88 -11.51 38.15
CA GLU A 472 -29.53 -11.81 38.62
C GLU A 472 -28.60 -12.12 37.44
N ARG A 473 -29.09 -12.85 36.43
CA ARG A 473 -28.30 -13.15 35.23
C ARG A 473 -27.94 -11.90 34.42
N MET A 474 -28.81 -10.89 34.42
CA MET A 474 -28.55 -9.62 33.74
C MET A 474 -27.52 -8.72 34.46
N LEU A 475 -26.99 -9.13 35.62
CA LEU A 475 -25.81 -8.53 36.25
C LEU A 475 -24.48 -9.06 35.66
N ASP A 476 -24.53 -10.04 34.76
CA ASP A 476 -23.36 -10.46 33.99
C ASP A 476 -23.34 -9.68 32.68
N GLY A 477 -22.33 -8.84 32.49
CA GLY A 477 -22.18 -7.99 31.30
C GLY A 477 -22.20 -8.79 29.99
N SER A 478 -21.69 -10.03 29.98
CA SER A 478 -21.73 -10.90 28.78
C SER A 478 -23.17 -11.29 28.44
N TYR A 479 -23.99 -11.62 29.44
CA TYR A 479 -25.41 -11.93 29.25
C TYR A 479 -26.21 -10.69 28.86
N PHE A 480 -25.97 -9.56 29.53
CA PHE A 480 -26.61 -8.30 29.24
C PHE A 480 -26.30 -7.84 27.80
N GLY A 481 -25.03 -7.77 27.43
CA GLY A 481 -24.58 -7.40 26.08
C GLY A 481 -25.12 -8.35 25.00
N THR A 482 -25.11 -9.66 25.24
CA THR A 482 -25.71 -10.61 24.28
C THR A 482 -27.22 -10.38 24.15
N MET A 483 -27.91 -10.00 25.23
CA MET A 483 -29.34 -9.68 25.16
C MET A 483 -29.61 -8.39 24.40
N MET A 484 -28.75 -7.37 24.51
CA MET A 484 -28.83 -6.16 23.68
C MET A 484 -28.77 -6.53 22.19
N VAL A 485 -27.85 -7.43 21.81
CA VAL A 485 -27.75 -7.97 20.44
C VAL A 485 -29.04 -8.72 20.08
N GLN A 486 -29.52 -9.62 20.95
CA GLN A 486 -30.73 -10.41 20.72
C GLN A 486 -31.98 -9.54 20.52
N MET A 487 -32.11 -8.45 21.28
CA MET A 487 -33.23 -7.50 21.18
C MET A 487 -33.08 -6.52 20.01
N GLY A 488 -31.88 -6.42 19.41
CA GLY A 488 -31.60 -5.49 18.31
C GLY A 488 -31.38 -4.05 18.77
N ASP A 489 -31.06 -3.85 20.06
CA ASP A 489 -30.66 -2.55 20.60
C ASP A 489 -29.23 -2.19 20.18
N VAL A 490 -28.43 -3.21 19.84
CA VAL A 490 -27.12 -3.11 19.18
C VAL A 490 -26.99 -4.19 18.10
N ASP A 491 -26.05 -4.01 17.17
CA ASP A 491 -25.88 -4.85 16.00
C ASP A 491 -24.98 -6.09 16.25
N GLY A 492 -24.08 -6.05 17.23
CA GLY A 492 -23.18 -7.16 17.56
C GLY A 492 -22.42 -6.96 18.87
N MET A 493 -21.73 -7.99 19.33
CA MET A 493 -20.96 -7.97 20.59
C MET A 493 -19.54 -8.49 20.41
N VAL A 494 -18.59 -7.86 21.10
CA VAL A 494 -17.21 -8.36 21.27
C VAL A 494 -16.87 -8.42 22.77
N SER A 495 -16.46 -9.59 23.26
CA SER A 495 -16.14 -9.86 24.67
C SER A 495 -15.04 -10.93 24.76
N GLY A 496 -14.39 -11.11 25.92
CA GLY A 496 -13.41 -12.17 26.17
C GLY A 496 -12.04 -11.67 26.65
N ALA A 497 -11.81 -10.35 26.69
CA ALA A 497 -10.57 -9.77 27.19
C ALA A 497 -10.40 -10.06 28.69
N ALA A 498 -11.50 -10.01 29.46
CA ALA A 498 -11.54 -10.35 30.88
C ALA A 498 -12.26 -11.68 31.21
N HIS A 499 -13.01 -12.26 30.26
CA HIS A 499 -13.83 -13.45 30.48
C HIS A 499 -13.21 -14.75 29.94
N THR A 500 -13.87 -15.89 30.20
CA THR A 500 -13.54 -17.15 29.51
C THR A 500 -14.32 -17.21 28.21
N THR A 501 -13.75 -17.82 27.17
CA THR A 501 -14.47 -18.14 25.91
C THR A 501 -15.81 -18.83 26.17
N ALA A 502 -15.87 -19.71 27.19
CA ALA A 502 -17.11 -20.36 27.58
C ALA A 502 -18.16 -19.39 28.15
N ASN A 503 -17.76 -18.33 28.85
CA ASN A 503 -18.67 -17.30 29.36
C ASN A 503 -19.17 -16.39 28.23
N THR A 504 -18.32 -16.04 27.26
CA THR A 504 -18.71 -15.24 26.10
C THR A 504 -19.69 -16.00 25.19
N ILE A 505 -19.40 -17.27 24.90
CA ILE A 505 -20.15 -18.06 23.90
C ILE A 505 -21.46 -18.61 24.47
N ARG A 506 -21.51 -18.96 25.77
CA ARG A 506 -22.70 -19.57 26.38
C ARG A 506 -23.99 -18.78 26.19
N PRO A 507 -24.08 -17.46 26.50
CA PRO A 507 -25.32 -16.71 26.29
C PRO A 507 -25.74 -16.71 24.82
N ALA A 508 -24.78 -16.58 23.88
CA ALA A 508 -25.05 -16.67 22.46
C ALA A 508 -25.65 -18.03 22.07
N LEU A 509 -25.13 -19.14 22.60
CA LEU A 509 -25.71 -20.47 22.36
C LEU A 509 -27.06 -20.69 23.03
N GLU A 510 -27.33 -20.05 24.16
CA GLU A 510 -28.59 -20.24 24.90
C GLU A 510 -29.78 -19.59 24.19
N PHE A 511 -29.60 -18.38 23.64
CA PHE A 511 -30.72 -17.61 23.10
C PHE A 511 -30.50 -16.91 21.74
N VAL A 512 -29.27 -16.55 21.36
CA VAL A 512 -29.01 -16.10 19.97
C VAL A 512 -29.09 -17.27 18.99
N LYS A 513 -28.56 -18.44 19.38
CA LYS A 513 -28.53 -19.73 18.66
C LYS A 513 -28.01 -19.64 17.22
N THR A 514 -27.98 -20.79 16.55
CA THR A 514 -27.52 -20.90 15.17
C THR A 514 -28.53 -20.35 14.17
N SER A 515 -27.99 -19.87 13.04
CA SER A 515 -28.73 -19.49 11.84
C SER A 515 -29.46 -20.67 11.22
N GLU A 516 -30.48 -20.37 10.40
CA GLU A 516 -31.23 -21.40 9.69
C GLU A 516 -30.30 -22.24 8.80
N GLY A 517 -30.48 -23.56 8.83
CA GLY A 517 -29.61 -24.50 8.12
C GLY A 517 -28.22 -24.72 8.73
N VAL A 518 -27.87 -24.02 9.83
CA VAL A 518 -26.60 -24.21 10.55
C VAL A 518 -26.83 -25.00 11.84
N ARG A 519 -26.14 -26.13 11.99
CA ARG A 519 -26.30 -27.03 13.13
C ARG A 519 -25.39 -26.71 14.31
N ILE A 520 -24.19 -26.22 14.02
CA ILE A 520 -23.17 -25.94 15.02
C ILE A 520 -22.56 -24.56 14.80
N VAL A 521 -22.16 -23.93 15.90
CA VAL A 521 -21.31 -22.73 15.87
C VAL A 521 -19.87 -23.19 15.78
N SER A 522 -19.09 -22.56 14.92
CA SER A 522 -17.65 -22.79 14.76
C SER A 522 -16.89 -21.49 14.86
N SER A 523 -15.56 -21.53 14.85
CA SER A 523 -14.74 -20.33 14.71
C SER A 523 -13.72 -20.44 13.61
N VAL A 524 -13.26 -19.27 13.14
CA VAL A 524 -12.06 -19.16 12.33
C VAL A 524 -11.11 -18.10 12.87
N PHE A 525 -9.83 -18.27 12.55
CA PHE A 525 -8.83 -17.20 12.62
C PHE A 525 -8.43 -16.79 11.20
N PHE A 526 -8.33 -15.48 10.97
CA PHE A 526 -7.61 -14.95 9.83
C PHE A 526 -6.12 -14.91 10.17
N MET A 527 -5.35 -15.77 9.52
CA MET A 527 -3.90 -15.83 9.65
C MET A 527 -3.28 -14.92 8.60
N LEU A 528 -2.85 -13.73 9.02
CA LEU A 528 -2.21 -12.73 8.17
C LEU A 528 -0.72 -13.03 8.10
N LEU A 529 -0.31 -13.70 7.03
CA LEU A 529 1.09 -13.88 6.67
C LEU A 529 1.57 -12.64 5.91
N GLU A 530 2.88 -12.53 5.72
CA GLU A 530 3.50 -11.37 5.06
C GLU A 530 2.94 -11.07 3.66
N ASP A 531 2.55 -12.10 2.89
CA ASP A 531 2.11 -11.96 1.50
C ASP A 531 0.67 -12.40 1.22
N ARG A 532 -0.03 -12.99 2.20
CA ARG A 532 -1.37 -13.57 2.01
C ARG A 532 -2.14 -13.70 3.31
N VAL A 533 -3.45 -13.83 3.17
CA VAL A 533 -4.38 -14.12 4.26
C VAL A 533 -4.93 -15.53 4.11
N LEU A 534 -4.83 -16.33 5.18
CA LEU A 534 -5.41 -17.67 5.25
C LEU A 534 -6.49 -17.71 6.32
N VAL A 535 -7.41 -18.67 6.22
CA VAL A 535 -8.51 -18.87 7.17
C VAL A 535 -8.36 -20.24 7.82
N TYR A 536 -8.20 -20.27 9.13
CA TYR A 536 -8.00 -21.51 9.91
C TYR A 536 -9.25 -21.77 10.74
N GLY A 537 -9.94 -22.89 10.55
CA GLY A 537 -11.12 -23.28 11.34
C GLY A 537 -11.22 -24.78 11.55
N ASP A 538 -11.89 -25.33 12.55
CA ASP A 538 -12.22 -24.69 13.81
C ASP A 538 -11.00 -24.74 14.74
N CYS A 539 -10.74 -23.65 15.46
CA CYS A 539 -9.59 -23.53 16.36
C CYS A 539 -9.96 -23.10 17.78
N ALA A 540 -11.25 -22.88 18.09
CA ALA A 540 -11.67 -22.41 19.42
C ALA A 540 -12.92 -23.10 20.00
N VAL A 541 -13.84 -23.63 19.18
CA VAL A 541 -15.19 -24.00 19.67
C VAL A 541 -15.39 -25.49 19.82
N ASN A 542 -15.22 -26.27 18.75
CA ASN A 542 -15.64 -27.69 18.72
C ASN A 542 -14.47 -28.65 19.02
N PRO A 543 -14.45 -29.36 20.18
CA PRO A 543 -13.32 -30.21 20.56
C PRO A 543 -13.08 -31.37 19.62
N ASN A 544 -14.12 -32.13 19.30
CA ASN A 544 -14.06 -33.36 18.50
C ASN A 544 -15.26 -33.41 17.55
N PRO A 545 -15.27 -32.62 16.45
CA PRO A 545 -16.37 -32.62 15.51
C PRO A 545 -16.48 -33.98 14.80
N ASP A 546 -17.72 -34.45 14.59
CA ASP A 546 -18.01 -35.58 13.71
C ASP A 546 -17.91 -35.20 12.22
N ALA A 547 -18.11 -36.16 11.31
CA ALA A 547 -17.97 -35.91 9.87
C ALA A 547 -18.97 -34.88 9.32
N GLN A 548 -20.20 -34.83 9.85
CA GLN A 548 -21.21 -33.87 9.41
C GLN A 548 -20.89 -32.48 9.96
N GLN A 549 -20.53 -32.39 11.24
CA GLN A 549 -20.08 -31.16 11.89
C GLN A 549 -18.85 -30.58 11.19
N LEU A 550 -17.88 -31.41 10.84
CA LEU A 550 -16.69 -30.98 10.12
C LEU A 550 -17.00 -30.45 8.72
N ALA A 551 -18.00 -31.03 8.03
CA ALA A 551 -18.50 -30.49 6.76
C ALA A 551 -19.20 -29.13 6.95
N ASP A 552 -20.01 -28.98 8.00
CA ASP A 552 -20.69 -27.72 8.33
C ASP A 552 -19.65 -26.61 8.64
N ILE A 553 -18.58 -26.92 9.39
CA ILE A 553 -17.45 -26.02 9.67
C ILE A 553 -16.78 -25.57 8.37
N ALA A 554 -16.52 -26.50 7.45
CA ALA A 554 -15.87 -26.20 6.17
C ALA A 554 -16.69 -25.23 5.32
N LEU A 555 -18.00 -25.47 5.21
CA LEU A 555 -18.91 -24.60 4.47
C LEU A 555 -19.04 -23.21 5.11
N ALA A 556 -19.09 -23.14 6.45
CA ALA A 556 -19.12 -21.87 7.18
C ALA A 556 -17.80 -21.09 7.02
N SER A 557 -16.66 -21.79 7.05
CA SER A 557 -15.33 -21.23 6.85
C SER A 557 -15.16 -20.69 5.43
N ALA A 558 -15.64 -21.40 4.41
CA ALA A 558 -15.62 -20.95 3.02
C ALA A 558 -16.47 -19.69 2.80
N ARG A 559 -17.68 -19.64 3.40
CA ARG A 559 -18.55 -18.44 3.35
C ARG A 559 -17.89 -17.25 4.03
N THR A 560 -17.30 -17.45 5.21
CA THR A 560 -16.60 -16.39 5.94
C THR A 560 -15.37 -15.91 5.15
N ALA A 561 -14.57 -16.83 4.60
CA ALA A 561 -13.45 -16.46 3.74
C ALA A 561 -13.90 -15.53 2.59
N ARG A 562 -14.97 -15.92 1.88
CA ARG A 562 -15.55 -15.13 0.78
C ARG A 562 -16.05 -13.76 1.24
N GLN A 563 -16.73 -13.69 2.37
CA GLN A 563 -17.23 -12.43 2.97
C GLN A 563 -16.10 -11.42 3.20
N PHE A 564 -14.92 -11.90 3.60
CA PHE A 564 -13.74 -11.08 3.87
C PHE A 564 -12.77 -11.00 2.67
N GLY A 565 -13.22 -11.37 1.46
CA GLY A 565 -12.44 -11.24 0.22
C GLY A 565 -11.28 -12.22 0.08
N VAL A 566 -11.37 -13.39 0.75
CA VAL A 566 -10.45 -14.52 0.58
C VAL A 566 -11.15 -15.58 -0.26
N GLU A 567 -10.62 -15.83 -1.47
CA GLU A 567 -11.18 -16.85 -2.37
C GLU A 567 -11.03 -18.25 -1.74
N PRO A 568 -12.12 -18.99 -1.48
CA PRO A 568 -12.05 -20.23 -0.71
C PRO A 568 -11.54 -21.41 -1.52
N ARG A 569 -10.37 -21.92 -1.14
CA ARG A 569 -9.81 -23.22 -1.55
C ARG A 569 -9.61 -24.04 -0.29
N VAL A 570 -10.54 -24.96 -0.03
CA VAL A 570 -10.72 -25.61 1.27
C VAL A 570 -9.91 -26.90 1.36
N ALA A 571 -8.91 -26.91 2.24
CA ALA A 571 -8.16 -28.09 2.61
C ALA A 571 -8.74 -28.71 3.89
N MET A 572 -9.32 -29.91 3.77
CA MET A 572 -9.78 -30.70 4.91
C MET A 572 -8.60 -31.48 5.49
N LEU A 573 -8.02 -30.95 6.57
CA LEU A 573 -6.73 -31.41 7.07
C LEU A 573 -6.79 -32.76 7.76
N SER A 574 -5.75 -33.56 7.56
CA SER A 574 -5.53 -34.84 8.23
C SER A 574 -4.03 -35.16 8.27
N TYR A 575 -3.64 -36.17 9.04
CA TYR A 575 -2.27 -36.71 8.99
C TYR A 575 -2.00 -37.57 7.75
N SER A 576 -2.99 -37.80 6.89
CA SER A 576 -2.88 -38.53 5.62
C SER A 576 -3.38 -37.71 4.43
N THR A 577 -2.83 -38.00 3.25
CA THR A 577 -3.21 -37.36 1.98
C THR A 577 -3.85 -38.37 1.03
N GLY A 578 -5.02 -38.05 0.49
CA GLY A 578 -5.72 -38.85 -0.52
C GLY A 578 -6.20 -40.22 -0.01
N GLY A 579 -5.92 -41.27 -0.79
CA GLY A 579 -6.31 -42.65 -0.47
C GLY A 579 -5.30 -43.46 0.36
N SER A 580 -4.11 -42.89 0.63
CA SER A 580 -2.96 -43.63 1.17
C SER A 580 -3.11 -44.08 2.63
N GLY A 581 -3.87 -43.33 3.44
CA GLY A 581 -4.12 -43.65 4.84
C GLY A 581 -5.49 -44.28 5.09
N SER A 582 -5.54 -45.12 6.10
CA SER A 582 -6.75 -45.67 6.70
C SER A 582 -6.76 -45.41 8.20
N GLY A 583 -7.95 -45.31 8.80
CA GLY A 583 -8.10 -45.02 10.22
C GLY A 583 -9.30 -44.11 10.48
N GLN A 584 -9.85 -44.19 11.69
CA GLN A 584 -11.09 -43.51 12.07
C GLN A 584 -11.06 -41.99 11.78
N ASP A 585 -9.95 -41.32 12.10
CA ASP A 585 -9.80 -39.87 11.87
C ASP A 585 -9.67 -39.52 10.38
N VAL A 586 -8.99 -40.35 9.59
CA VAL A 586 -8.86 -40.17 8.13
C VAL A 586 -10.20 -40.41 7.45
N ASP A 587 -10.92 -41.45 7.86
CA ASP A 587 -12.23 -41.80 7.32
C ASP A 587 -13.29 -40.75 7.68
N LYS A 588 -13.20 -40.15 8.88
CA LYS A 588 -14.01 -39.00 9.29
C LYS A 588 -13.83 -37.81 8.35
N VAL A 589 -12.58 -37.40 8.09
CA VAL A 589 -12.27 -36.28 7.20
C VAL A 589 -12.68 -36.59 5.75
N ARG A 590 -12.49 -37.84 5.30
CA ARG A 590 -12.93 -38.30 3.98
C ARG A 590 -14.45 -38.26 3.82
N ALA A 591 -15.19 -38.69 4.84
CA ALA A 591 -16.65 -38.60 4.85
C ALA A 591 -17.11 -37.13 4.83
N ALA A 592 -16.52 -36.28 5.66
CA ALA A 592 -16.80 -34.84 5.68
C ALA A 592 -16.56 -34.19 4.31
N THR A 593 -15.44 -34.50 3.66
CA THR A 593 -15.10 -33.96 2.32
C THR A 593 -16.16 -34.33 1.27
N LYS A 594 -16.67 -35.56 1.30
CA LYS A 594 -17.76 -35.99 0.41
C LYS A 594 -19.05 -35.22 0.66
N ILE A 595 -19.37 -34.95 1.93
CA ILE A 595 -20.55 -34.16 2.30
C ILE A 595 -20.41 -32.72 1.78
N VAL A 596 -19.24 -32.09 1.93
CA VAL A 596 -18.99 -30.74 1.41
C VAL A 596 -19.16 -30.69 -0.12
N ARG A 597 -18.54 -31.61 -0.86
CA ARG A 597 -18.66 -31.67 -2.33
C ARG A 597 -20.10 -31.89 -2.81
N ALA A 598 -20.90 -32.63 -2.05
CA ALA A 598 -22.30 -32.85 -2.37
C ALA A 598 -23.18 -31.63 -2.06
N ALA A 599 -22.84 -30.88 -1.02
CA ALA A 599 -23.59 -29.70 -0.59
C ALA A 599 -23.27 -28.46 -1.44
N ASP A 600 -22.01 -28.29 -1.87
CA ASP A 600 -21.55 -27.20 -2.73
C ASP A 600 -20.58 -27.73 -3.79
N PRO A 601 -21.09 -28.15 -4.97
CA PRO A 601 -20.25 -28.71 -6.04
C PRO A 601 -19.27 -27.72 -6.70
N GLU A 602 -19.50 -26.42 -6.55
CA GLU A 602 -18.61 -25.37 -7.11
C GLU A 602 -17.47 -25.01 -6.15
N LEU A 603 -17.58 -25.39 -4.87
CA LEU A 603 -16.54 -25.15 -3.88
C LEU A 603 -15.33 -26.06 -4.11
N GLU A 604 -14.19 -25.44 -4.38
CA GLU A 604 -12.90 -26.13 -4.44
C GLU A 604 -12.52 -26.68 -3.06
N VAL A 605 -12.69 -27.99 -2.89
CA VAL A 605 -12.41 -28.70 -1.63
C VAL A 605 -11.61 -29.98 -1.86
N GLU A 606 -10.55 -30.17 -1.08
CA GLU A 606 -9.72 -31.38 -1.12
C GLU A 606 -9.50 -31.93 0.29
N GLY A 607 -9.56 -33.25 0.41
CA GLY A 607 -9.55 -33.90 1.70
C GLY A 607 -9.69 -35.43 1.62
N PRO A 608 -9.06 -36.18 2.53
CA PRO A 608 -8.09 -35.73 3.52
C PRO A 608 -6.77 -35.27 2.88
N ILE A 609 -6.17 -34.20 3.40
CA ILE A 609 -4.89 -33.64 2.91
C ILE A 609 -3.99 -33.26 4.09
N GLN A 610 -2.68 -33.54 3.98
CA GLN A 610 -1.70 -33.06 4.94
C GLN A 610 -1.39 -31.58 4.73
N TYR A 611 -0.99 -30.91 5.82
CA TYR A 611 -0.70 -29.47 5.78
C TYR A 611 0.39 -29.10 4.75
N ASP A 612 1.46 -29.90 4.65
CA ASP A 612 2.54 -29.69 3.68
C ASP A 612 2.04 -29.73 2.23
N ALA A 613 1.18 -30.70 1.90
CA ALA A 613 0.54 -30.83 0.59
C ALA A 613 -0.48 -29.72 0.31
N ALA A 614 -1.08 -29.13 1.35
CA ALA A 614 -2.04 -28.04 1.20
C ALA A 614 -1.34 -26.70 0.88
N VAL A 615 -0.13 -26.46 1.42
CA VAL A 615 0.59 -25.17 1.30
C VAL A 615 1.70 -25.16 0.25
N ASP A 616 2.38 -26.27 0.01
CA ASP A 616 3.56 -26.33 -0.86
C ASP A 616 3.21 -26.91 -2.24
N ALA A 617 3.37 -26.11 -3.29
CA ALA A 617 3.04 -26.50 -4.66
C ALA A 617 3.91 -27.66 -5.19
N SER A 618 5.16 -27.76 -4.75
CA SER A 618 6.08 -28.84 -5.16
C SER A 618 5.70 -30.18 -4.52
N ILE A 619 5.33 -30.16 -3.23
CA ILE A 619 4.85 -31.34 -2.51
C ILE A 619 3.47 -31.74 -3.04
N ALA A 620 2.60 -30.77 -3.31
CA ALA A 620 1.28 -30.99 -3.90
C ALA A 620 1.38 -31.70 -5.26
N ALA A 621 2.30 -31.29 -6.13
CA ALA A 621 2.51 -31.93 -7.43
C ALA A 621 2.89 -33.42 -7.31
N SER A 622 3.58 -33.79 -6.23
CA SER A 622 3.96 -35.18 -5.95
C SER A 622 2.81 -35.98 -5.31
N LYS A 623 2.13 -35.43 -4.28
CA LYS A 623 1.13 -36.15 -3.49
C LYS A 623 -0.28 -36.14 -4.10
N LEU A 624 -0.68 -35.05 -4.75
CA LEU A 624 -2.03 -34.83 -5.32
C LEU A 624 -1.94 -34.06 -6.65
N PRO A 625 -1.36 -34.66 -7.71
CA PRO A 625 -1.25 -34.01 -9.01
C PRO A 625 -2.63 -33.65 -9.58
N GLY A 626 -2.79 -32.41 -10.05
CA GLY A 626 -4.02 -31.93 -10.68
C GLY A 626 -5.11 -31.44 -9.71
N SER A 627 -4.88 -31.46 -8.40
CA SER A 627 -5.81 -30.85 -7.44
C SER A 627 -5.82 -29.32 -7.58
N ALA A 628 -7.02 -28.72 -7.61
CA ALA A 628 -7.19 -27.27 -7.63
C ALA A 628 -6.96 -26.61 -6.25
N VAL A 629 -6.85 -27.41 -5.19
CA VAL A 629 -6.64 -26.96 -3.80
C VAL A 629 -5.21 -27.23 -3.31
N ALA A 630 -4.64 -28.40 -3.61
CA ALA A 630 -3.31 -28.75 -3.09
C ALA A 630 -2.23 -27.74 -3.54
N GLY A 631 -1.39 -27.30 -2.60
CA GLY A 631 -0.38 -26.26 -2.78
C GLY A 631 -0.93 -24.84 -3.00
N ARG A 632 -2.25 -24.67 -2.91
CA ARG A 632 -2.97 -23.41 -3.17
C ARG A 632 -4.08 -23.15 -2.16
N ALA A 633 -4.14 -23.90 -1.06
CA ALA A 633 -5.22 -23.80 -0.10
C ALA A 633 -5.20 -22.44 0.60
N THR A 634 -6.39 -21.86 0.79
CA THR A 634 -6.60 -20.59 1.49
C THR A 634 -7.43 -20.77 2.76
N VAL A 635 -8.21 -21.86 2.84
CA VAL A 635 -9.04 -22.22 3.99
C VAL A 635 -8.60 -23.59 4.49
N PHE A 636 -8.24 -23.67 5.76
CA PHE A 636 -7.69 -24.87 6.40
C PHE A 636 -8.67 -25.33 7.47
N VAL A 637 -9.28 -26.50 7.23
CA VAL A 637 -10.26 -27.09 8.13
C VAL A 637 -9.61 -28.18 8.97
N PHE A 638 -9.39 -27.91 10.25
CA PHE A 638 -8.75 -28.80 11.22
C PHE A 638 -9.70 -29.90 11.69
N PRO A 639 -9.20 -31.14 11.90
CA PRO A 639 -10.04 -32.29 12.24
C PRO A 639 -10.56 -32.29 13.68
N ASP A 640 -9.94 -31.50 14.56
CA ASP A 640 -10.24 -31.35 15.99
C ASP A 640 -9.59 -30.08 16.58
N LEU A 641 -10.07 -29.67 17.75
CA LEU A 641 -9.62 -28.44 18.42
C LEU A 641 -8.16 -28.49 18.88
N ASN A 642 -7.66 -29.66 19.28
CA ASN A 642 -6.28 -29.79 19.77
C ASN A 642 -5.29 -29.50 18.63
N THR A 643 -5.55 -30.10 17.46
CA THR A 643 -4.78 -29.85 16.25
C THR A 643 -4.92 -28.40 15.80
N GLY A 644 -6.15 -27.86 15.73
CA GLY A 644 -6.39 -26.47 15.31
C GLY A 644 -5.73 -25.44 16.23
N ASN A 645 -5.97 -25.54 17.54
CA ASN A 645 -5.48 -24.57 18.53
C ASN A 645 -3.95 -24.51 18.59
N ASN A 646 -3.29 -25.68 18.63
CA ASN A 646 -1.83 -25.72 18.63
C ASN A 646 -1.24 -25.21 17.32
N THR A 647 -1.85 -25.55 16.18
CA THR A 647 -1.30 -25.17 14.87
C THR A 647 -1.37 -23.67 14.63
N TYR A 648 -2.51 -23.01 14.85
CA TYR A 648 -2.60 -21.57 14.60
C TYR A 648 -1.64 -20.78 15.51
N LYS A 649 -1.51 -21.18 16.78
CA LYS A 649 -0.57 -20.56 17.71
C LYS A 649 0.88 -20.82 17.33
N ALA A 650 1.21 -22.05 16.91
CA ALA A 650 2.55 -22.36 16.43
C ALA A 650 2.91 -21.51 15.21
N VAL A 651 2.00 -21.36 14.24
CA VAL A 651 2.20 -20.50 13.07
C VAL A 651 2.33 -19.03 13.47
N GLN A 652 1.46 -18.53 14.35
CA GLN A 652 1.53 -17.16 14.89
C GLN A 652 2.92 -16.87 15.49
N GLN A 653 3.38 -17.74 16.39
CA GLN A 653 4.62 -17.53 17.14
C GLN A 653 5.89 -17.79 16.31
N SER A 654 5.88 -18.78 15.42
CA SER A 654 7.08 -19.16 14.64
C SER A 654 7.24 -18.38 13.34
N ALA A 655 6.14 -17.92 12.73
CA ALA A 655 6.18 -17.17 11.47
C ALA A 655 5.98 -15.65 11.66
N GLY A 656 5.76 -15.17 12.89
CA GLY A 656 5.41 -13.78 13.15
C GLY A 656 4.09 -13.35 12.50
N ALA A 657 3.20 -14.31 12.19
CA ALA A 657 1.93 -14.03 11.56
C ALA A 657 0.98 -13.34 12.54
N VAL A 658 0.20 -12.38 12.08
CA VAL A 658 -0.88 -11.78 12.89
C VAL A 658 -2.09 -12.69 12.79
N ALA A 659 -2.68 -13.05 13.93
CA ALA A 659 -3.85 -13.91 14.00
C ALA A 659 -5.06 -13.09 14.47
N VAL A 660 -6.04 -12.86 13.60
CA VAL A 660 -7.25 -12.11 13.94
C VAL A 660 -8.40 -13.08 14.21
N GLY A 661 -8.94 -13.05 15.43
CA GLY A 661 -10.02 -13.92 15.88
C GLY A 661 -9.88 -14.36 17.35
N PRO A 662 -10.66 -15.35 17.80
CA PRO A 662 -11.55 -16.20 17.00
C PRO A 662 -12.80 -15.47 16.52
N VAL A 663 -13.09 -15.59 15.23
CA VAL A 663 -14.33 -15.10 14.61
C VAL A 663 -15.36 -16.22 14.63
N LEU A 664 -16.42 -16.06 15.42
CA LEU A 664 -17.51 -17.04 15.49
C LEU A 664 -18.35 -17.01 14.22
N GLN A 665 -18.83 -18.19 13.85
CA GLN A 665 -19.56 -18.44 12.62
C GLN A 665 -20.84 -19.21 12.92
N GLY A 666 -21.87 -18.94 12.13
CA GLY A 666 -23.11 -19.72 12.18
C GLY A 666 -24.12 -19.26 13.23
N LEU A 667 -23.84 -18.20 13.99
CA LEU A 667 -24.82 -17.55 14.87
C LEU A 667 -25.80 -16.67 14.08
N ARG A 668 -27.04 -16.54 14.57
CA ARG A 668 -28.06 -15.65 13.98
C ARG A 668 -27.72 -14.17 14.05
N LYS A 669 -26.93 -13.80 15.06
CA LYS A 669 -26.47 -12.43 15.28
C LYS A 669 -24.99 -12.45 15.66
N PRO A 670 -24.20 -11.43 15.31
CA PRO A 670 -22.76 -11.44 15.49
C PRO A 670 -22.40 -11.31 16.97
N VAL A 671 -21.69 -12.31 17.47
CA VAL A 671 -21.08 -12.32 18.79
C VAL A 671 -19.70 -12.92 18.61
N ASN A 672 -18.65 -12.22 19.02
CA ASN A 672 -17.28 -12.70 18.90
C ASN A 672 -16.57 -12.73 20.24
N ASP A 673 -15.61 -13.66 20.35
CA ASP A 673 -14.79 -13.86 21.52
C ASP A 673 -13.37 -13.30 21.28
N LEU A 674 -12.78 -12.77 22.33
CA LEU A 674 -11.39 -12.33 22.40
C LEU A 674 -10.60 -13.32 23.24
N SER A 675 -9.32 -13.46 22.91
CA SER A 675 -8.39 -14.10 23.84
C SER A 675 -8.15 -13.20 25.06
N ARG A 676 -8.05 -13.78 26.26
CA ARG A 676 -7.60 -13.02 27.45
C ARG A 676 -6.28 -12.29 27.27
N GLY A 677 -5.40 -12.83 26.42
CA GLY A 677 -4.13 -12.21 26.06
C GLY A 677 -4.22 -11.24 24.87
N CYS A 678 -5.41 -10.79 24.49
CA CYS A 678 -5.58 -9.89 23.35
C CYS A 678 -4.89 -8.56 23.58
N THR A 679 -4.33 -8.03 22.50
CA THR A 679 -3.81 -6.67 22.39
C THR A 679 -4.94 -5.68 22.09
N VAL A 680 -4.66 -4.38 22.15
CA VAL A 680 -5.61 -3.34 21.74
C VAL A 680 -5.97 -3.50 20.26
N ASP A 681 -4.99 -3.79 19.41
CA ASP A 681 -5.23 -4.00 17.98
C ASP A 681 -6.11 -5.22 17.70
N ASP A 682 -5.97 -6.31 18.47
CA ASP A 682 -6.86 -7.47 18.35
C ASP A 682 -8.33 -7.11 18.62
N ILE A 683 -8.57 -6.22 19.60
CA ILE A 683 -9.91 -5.73 19.93
C ILE A 683 -10.45 -4.89 18.76
N VAL A 684 -9.67 -3.92 18.28
CA VAL A 684 -10.05 -3.05 17.14
C VAL A 684 -10.39 -3.89 15.91
N ASN A 685 -9.56 -4.88 15.59
CA ASN A 685 -9.75 -5.76 14.43
C ASN A 685 -10.99 -6.66 14.59
N THR A 686 -11.23 -7.20 15.80
CA THR A 686 -12.40 -8.04 16.08
C THR A 686 -13.69 -7.24 16.04
N VAL A 687 -13.68 -5.98 16.50
CA VAL A 687 -14.82 -5.06 16.35
C VAL A 687 -15.11 -4.77 14.88
N ALA A 688 -14.09 -4.48 14.07
CA ALA A 688 -14.27 -4.26 12.63
C ALA A 688 -14.88 -5.49 11.94
N ILE A 689 -14.41 -6.69 12.26
CA ILE A 689 -14.98 -7.95 11.77
C ILE A 689 -16.43 -8.13 12.20
N THR A 690 -16.74 -7.85 13.47
CA THR A 690 -18.10 -8.00 14.02
C THR A 690 -19.07 -7.02 13.35
N ALA A 691 -18.64 -5.78 13.10
CA ALA A 691 -19.38 -4.79 12.35
C ALA A 691 -19.66 -5.29 10.92
N ILE A 692 -18.66 -5.81 10.21
CA ILE A 692 -18.85 -6.40 8.87
C ILE A 692 -19.82 -7.58 8.92
N GLN A 693 -19.71 -8.48 9.92
CA GLN A 693 -20.67 -9.56 10.08
C GLN A 693 -22.10 -9.04 10.26
N ALA A 694 -22.29 -7.96 11.01
CA ALA A 694 -23.60 -7.33 11.20
C ALA A 694 -24.15 -6.61 9.97
N GLN A 695 -23.30 -6.15 9.05
CA GLN A 695 -23.71 -5.56 7.77
C GLN A 695 -24.33 -6.58 6.81
N HIS A 696 -23.94 -7.85 6.95
CA HIS A 696 -24.36 -8.94 6.08
C HIS A 696 -25.53 -9.78 6.63
N MET A 697 -26.18 -9.33 7.71
CA MET A 697 -27.29 -10.03 8.38
C MET A 697 -28.65 -9.38 8.16
#